data_AF-A0A1M3NBI8-F1
#
_entry.id   AF-A0A1M3NBI8-F1
#
_cell.length_a   1.000
_cell.length_b   1.000
_cell.length_c   1.000
_cell.angle_alpha   90.00
_cell.angle_beta   90.00
_cell.angle_gamma   90.00
#
_symmetry.space_group_name_H-M   'P 1'
#
loop_
_entity.id
_entity.type
_entity.pdbx_description
1 polymer ?
#
loop_
_entity_poly.entity_id
_entity_poly.type
_entity_poly.pdbx_seq_one_letter_code
_entity_poly.pdbx_strand_id
1 'polypeptide(L)'
;MFPESSGLAEEAGTSTPGVFVTGEDAAAPARDCKKLTCGDVKANCGLIGDGCGGIVDCGGCPADQTCGGGGTPSQCGAPSCTKLTCADLDQNCGAAGDGCGGTIASCGACPAGEYCGGGGPSKCGSKLVGGADAGADGGAGCTPLTCADVGANCGPISDGCGSLIQCGTCNAAAGESCGGAGVPSQCGKACKPLVACPAGLNCGPIADGCGGIVSCGATCPAGERCGGGGVANVCGNNGGAPCTGLCLQQTTCPGGGTTSISGTVFAPNGTLPIYGALVYVPNGAVNAFIPGVTCEQCGAASGNPLVSTTTGADGKFFLSNVPVSSTAAGKVNDIPVVIQLGRWRKEFTIQTTACGNTLVDSGKSSLPKNQAEGDIPLTAIVTGNVDALECVFRKIGISDSEFTNPSGTGRIRLYQDNGAVISRAQGVCSSNGAACTNFGGKCPGNKGTCNQTSFATPSATDLYNSQPELDKYDMTIFACRGGEVNKPVSARMNLLNYANKGGRVYATHFSYVWLYNKFSTAVPSPPPWGAAGTPFPWATTADFGPANGAQWSSATTSLDTSFPKGVAFAQWLNQPSVGGLLAPLPATPPPYAPAPQINIDEARHDVDEPVFSGGQAWLRTTTGFTPSVASLQHYTFNTDITKPPAQQCGRVLYSDFHVTANSATQDAVFPAECNNNAMTAQEKVLAFMLFDLASCINTVPPKPPTCTPKDCASQGIECGQAGDGCGNVITCPDCKGGMTCGGGGVPSKCGSPPCTPQACTPNQCGKIADGCGGSLDCPPCAPGQVCGGGGANVCGSGTCNPTSCPVPAAGSACGPVANGCGGLNTCACPQGMPCVNGKCGTPPCTPRTCEQAGAQCGDVADGCGGIVHCPPCLAPQTCGGGGTANVCGGGSDVK
;
A
#
# COMPACT_ATOMS: atom_id res chain seq x y z
N MET A 1 -34.17 -50.35 -30.41
CA MET A 1 -34.71 -51.03 -29.21
C MET A 1 -35.23 -49.95 -28.28
N PHE A 2 -36.54 -49.93 -28.05
CA PHE A 2 -37.24 -49.26 -26.94
C PHE A 2 -37.10 -50.14 -25.65
N PRO A 3 -37.63 -49.78 -24.46
CA PRO A 3 -37.74 -48.49 -23.74
C PRO A 3 -37.54 -48.61 -22.19
N GLU A 4 -37.73 -47.50 -21.43
CA GLU A 4 -38.46 -47.30 -20.12
C GLU A 4 -38.24 -48.25 -18.91
N SER A 5 -38.42 -47.94 -17.61
CA SER A 5 -39.07 -46.89 -16.78
C SER A 5 -38.63 -47.12 -15.31
N SER A 6 -38.54 -46.12 -14.41
CA SER A 6 -39.50 -45.74 -13.33
C SER A 6 -38.61 -45.41 -12.09
N GLY A 7 -38.84 -44.49 -11.15
CA GLY A 7 -40.02 -43.79 -10.62
C GLY A 7 -39.74 -43.48 -9.13
N LEU A 8 -39.65 -42.18 -8.77
CA LEU A 8 -39.96 -41.48 -7.51
C LEU A 8 -39.73 -42.13 -6.11
N ALA A 9 -39.07 -41.40 -5.19
CA ALA A 9 -39.66 -40.86 -3.93
C ALA A 9 -38.61 -40.34 -2.90
N GLU A 10 -39.00 -39.29 -2.17
CA GLU A 10 -38.29 -38.50 -1.15
C GLU A 10 -38.04 -39.21 0.21
N GLU A 11 -37.09 -38.63 0.97
CA GLU A 11 -37.03 -38.45 2.44
C GLU A 11 -37.31 -39.64 3.40
N ALA A 12 -36.27 -40.07 4.13
CA ALA A 12 -36.23 -40.18 5.61
C ALA A 12 -34.96 -40.91 6.05
N GLY A 13 -34.22 -40.35 7.02
CA GLY A 13 -32.95 -40.86 7.49
C GLY A 13 -33.03 -42.09 8.40
N THR A 14 -31.86 -42.64 8.78
CA THR A 14 -31.50 -43.04 10.15
C THR A 14 -30.05 -43.55 10.23
N SER A 15 -29.29 -42.92 11.13
CA SER A 15 -28.25 -43.45 12.04
C SER A 15 -27.26 -44.55 11.62
N THR A 16 -25.99 -44.12 11.59
CA THR A 16 -24.72 -44.75 12.05
C THR A 16 -24.10 -45.94 11.30
N PRO A 17 -22.77 -45.85 11.07
CA PRO A 17 -21.84 -46.92 11.42
C PRO A 17 -20.71 -46.41 12.33
N GLY A 18 -20.34 -47.20 13.34
CA GLY A 18 -19.12 -47.00 14.10
C GLY A 18 -17.98 -47.84 13.53
N VAL A 19 -16.77 -47.25 13.43
CA VAL A 19 -15.46 -47.92 13.59
C VAL A 19 -14.43 -46.87 14.07
N PHE A 20 -13.63 -47.24 15.07
CA PHE A 20 -12.58 -46.44 15.73
C PHE A 20 -11.21 -46.48 15.00
N VAL A 21 -10.68 -45.27 14.72
CA VAL A 21 -9.34 -44.67 15.01
C VAL A 21 -8.03 -45.45 14.84
N THR A 22 -7.07 -44.84 14.10
CA THR A 22 -5.72 -44.36 14.54
C THR A 22 -5.17 -43.41 13.44
N GLY A 23 -4.54 -42.25 13.63
CA GLY A 23 -4.11 -41.47 14.80
C GLY A 23 -3.61 -40.07 14.35
N GLU A 24 -3.29 -39.23 15.34
CA GLU A 24 -2.46 -38.00 15.34
C GLU A 24 -2.95 -36.71 14.64
N ASP A 25 -3.43 -35.80 15.51
CA ASP A 25 -3.27 -34.34 15.56
C ASP A 25 -3.26 -33.53 14.24
N ALA A 26 -4.46 -33.15 13.81
CA ALA A 26 -4.70 -31.97 12.99
C ALA A 26 -5.73 -31.06 13.69
N ALA A 27 -5.38 -29.78 13.82
CA ALA A 27 -6.22 -28.72 14.36
C ALA A 27 -7.60 -28.68 13.68
N ALA A 28 -8.67 -28.61 14.49
CA ALA A 28 -10.03 -28.40 14.01
C ALA A 28 -10.19 -26.98 13.43
N PRO A 29 -10.97 -26.80 12.33
CA PRO A 29 -11.24 -25.47 11.77
C PRO A 29 -12.18 -24.67 12.68
N ALA A 30 -11.89 -23.38 12.81
CA ALA A 30 -12.76 -22.42 13.48
C ALA A 30 -14.13 -22.41 12.80
N ARG A 31 -15.21 -22.55 13.57
CA ARG A 31 -16.56 -22.27 13.07
C ARG A 31 -16.73 -20.76 13.06
N ASP A 32 -16.92 -20.19 11.88
CA ASP A 32 -17.27 -18.79 11.71
C ASP A 32 -18.58 -18.48 12.45
N CYS A 33 -18.53 -17.50 13.35
CA CYS A 33 -19.71 -16.97 14.00
C CYS A 33 -20.43 -16.05 13.02
N LYS A 34 -21.60 -16.47 12.53
CA LYS A 34 -22.42 -15.65 11.64
C LYS A 34 -23.05 -14.50 12.44
N LYS A 35 -22.49 -13.30 12.27
CA LYS A 35 -22.99 -12.07 12.89
C LYS A 35 -24.44 -11.79 12.47
N LEU A 36 -25.31 -11.57 13.44
CA LEU A 36 -26.69 -11.16 13.22
C LEU A 36 -26.74 -9.71 12.73
N THR A 37 -27.51 -9.46 11.67
CA THR A 37 -27.78 -8.12 11.17
C THR A 37 -29.06 -7.54 11.77
N CYS A 38 -29.25 -6.23 11.67
CA CYS A 38 -30.50 -5.57 12.06
C CYS A 38 -31.74 -6.20 11.42
N GLY A 39 -31.63 -6.64 10.17
CA GLY A 39 -32.71 -7.34 9.46
C GLY A 39 -33.02 -8.71 10.04
N ASP A 40 -32.00 -9.46 10.48
CA ASP A 40 -32.16 -10.81 11.03
C ASP A 40 -32.94 -10.81 12.34
N VAL A 41 -32.78 -9.77 13.17
CA VAL A 41 -33.53 -9.58 14.42
C VAL A 41 -34.69 -8.60 14.31
N LYS A 42 -34.98 -8.16 13.08
CA LYS A 42 -36.03 -7.19 12.72
C LYS A 42 -35.88 -5.82 13.38
N ALA A 43 -34.73 -5.45 13.95
CA ALA A 43 -34.50 -4.16 14.60
C ALA A 43 -34.37 -3.02 13.57
N ASN A 44 -35.00 -1.87 13.84
CA ASN A 44 -34.87 -0.67 13.01
C ASN A 44 -34.28 0.53 13.76
N CYS A 45 -33.85 0.32 15.01
CA CYS A 45 -33.12 1.30 15.80
C CYS A 45 -32.33 0.66 16.94
N GLY A 46 -31.35 1.40 17.47
CA GLY A 46 -30.63 1.06 18.69
C GLY A 46 -29.48 0.07 18.50
N LEU A 47 -28.68 -0.08 19.56
CA LEU A 47 -27.54 -0.99 19.61
C LEU A 47 -28.02 -2.40 20.00
N ILE A 48 -27.67 -3.39 19.18
CA ILE A 48 -27.99 -4.81 19.42
C ILE A 48 -26.72 -5.64 19.41
N GLY A 49 -26.69 -6.74 20.17
CA GLY A 49 -25.58 -7.70 20.10
C GLY A 49 -25.62 -8.48 18.80
N ASP A 50 -24.46 -8.68 18.16
CA ASP A 50 -24.36 -9.42 16.89
C ASP A 50 -24.31 -10.95 17.08
N GLY A 51 -24.44 -11.44 18.31
CA GLY A 51 -24.38 -12.86 18.68
C GLY A 51 -22.96 -13.44 18.73
N CYS A 52 -21.94 -12.65 18.40
CA CYS A 52 -20.54 -13.06 18.29
C CYS A 52 -19.60 -12.24 19.18
N GLY A 53 -20.17 -11.49 20.13
CA GLY A 53 -19.44 -10.61 21.06
C GLY A 53 -19.23 -9.19 20.54
N GLY A 54 -19.76 -8.84 19.35
CA GLY A 54 -19.79 -7.49 18.80
C GLY A 54 -21.16 -6.80 18.97
N ILE A 55 -21.22 -5.51 18.64
CA ILE A 55 -22.44 -4.70 18.65
C ILE A 55 -22.73 -4.23 17.22
N VAL A 56 -23.99 -4.32 16.81
CA VAL A 56 -24.53 -3.79 15.56
C VAL A 56 -25.43 -2.60 15.88
N ASP A 57 -25.21 -1.47 15.20
CA ASP A 57 -26.03 -0.26 15.33
C ASP A 57 -27.10 -0.24 14.23
N CYS A 58 -28.37 -0.32 14.64
CA CYS A 58 -29.52 -0.33 13.73
C CYS A 58 -30.10 1.06 13.46
N GLY A 59 -29.38 2.12 13.84
CA GLY A 59 -29.72 3.51 13.54
C GLY A 59 -30.59 4.19 14.60
N GLY A 60 -30.91 5.45 14.34
CA GLY A 60 -31.78 6.28 15.18
C GLY A 60 -33.22 6.35 14.67
N CYS A 61 -34.15 6.76 15.55
CA CYS A 61 -35.55 6.92 15.18
C CYS A 61 -35.86 8.30 14.56
N PRO A 62 -36.87 8.40 13.67
CA PRO A 62 -37.41 9.68 13.23
C PRO A 62 -37.90 10.53 14.40
N ALA A 63 -37.97 11.85 14.20
CA ALA A 63 -38.46 12.78 15.22
C ALA A 63 -39.84 12.35 15.75
N ASP A 64 -40.03 12.49 17.06
CA ASP A 64 -41.21 12.09 17.84
C ASP A 64 -41.41 10.57 18.06
N GLN A 65 -40.43 9.74 17.73
CA GLN A 65 -40.37 8.32 18.11
C GLN A 65 -39.13 8.03 18.96
N THR A 66 -39.24 7.07 19.87
CA THR A 66 -38.11 6.58 20.66
C THR A 66 -37.83 5.12 20.33
N CYS A 67 -36.57 4.71 20.40
CA CYS A 67 -36.22 3.31 20.18
C CYS A 67 -36.74 2.46 21.35
N GLY A 68 -37.63 1.51 21.06
CA GLY A 68 -38.45 0.82 22.07
C GLY A 68 -39.84 1.42 22.29
N GLY A 69 -40.17 2.55 21.64
CA GLY A 69 -41.45 3.23 21.79
C GLY A 69 -42.62 2.44 21.22
N GLY A 70 -43.80 2.54 21.83
CA GLY A 70 -44.95 1.68 21.49
C GLY A 70 -44.87 0.26 22.08
N GLY A 71 -43.88 -0.04 22.94
CA GLY A 71 -43.81 -1.25 23.75
C GLY A 71 -43.08 -2.44 23.11
N THR A 72 -42.38 -2.23 21.99
CA THR A 72 -41.59 -3.28 21.32
C THR A 72 -40.10 -2.89 21.27
N PRO A 73 -39.20 -3.65 21.94
CA PRO A 73 -37.77 -3.34 21.98
C PRO A 73 -37.13 -3.24 20.60
N SER A 74 -36.17 -2.33 20.44
CA SER A 74 -35.41 -2.10 19.19
C SER A 74 -36.28 -1.76 17.96
N GLN A 75 -37.48 -1.22 18.20
CA GLN A 75 -38.37 -0.64 17.20
C GLN A 75 -38.67 0.82 17.51
N CYS A 76 -38.67 1.69 16.50
CA CYS A 76 -39.17 3.04 16.66
C CYS A 76 -40.70 3.07 16.82
N GLY A 77 -41.20 3.76 17.85
CA GLY A 77 -42.63 3.98 18.04
C GLY A 77 -42.99 5.07 19.05
N ALA A 78 -44.29 5.31 19.22
CA ALA A 78 -44.88 6.30 20.14
C ALA A 78 -46.10 5.68 20.86
N PRO A 79 -46.51 6.13 22.07
CA PRO A 79 -45.96 7.23 22.88
C PRO A 79 -44.75 6.84 23.74
N SER A 80 -44.20 7.82 24.47
CA SER A 80 -43.00 7.72 25.33
C SER A 80 -43.07 6.57 26.34
N CYS A 81 -41.99 5.81 26.43
CA CYS A 81 -41.85 4.56 27.18
C CYS A 81 -42.06 4.74 28.70
N THR A 82 -42.99 3.96 29.28
CA THR A 82 -43.20 3.88 30.74
C THR A 82 -42.21 2.88 31.33
N LYS A 83 -41.36 3.34 32.26
CA LYS A 83 -40.36 2.51 32.93
C LYS A 83 -41.01 1.35 33.69
N LEU A 84 -40.53 0.13 33.46
CA LEU A 84 -40.95 -1.06 34.19
C LEU A 84 -40.33 -1.07 35.60
N THR A 85 -41.07 -1.55 36.59
CA THR A 85 -40.55 -1.77 37.95
C THR A 85 -40.06 -3.21 38.12
N CYS A 86 -39.32 -3.51 39.19
CA CYS A 86 -38.90 -4.88 39.50
C CYS A 86 -40.08 -5.85 39.63
N ALA A 87 -41.26 -5.35 40.08
CA ALA A 87 -42.48 -6.14 40.16
C ALA A 87 -43.08 -6.44 38.77
N ASP A 88 -43.02 -5.48 37.84
CA ASP A 88 -43.49 -5.66 36.46
C ASP A 88 -42.58 -6.61 35.65
N LEU A 89 -41.31 -6.73 36.06
CA LEU A 89 -40.30 -7.61 35.47
C LEU A 89 -40.24 -9.00 36.11
N ASP A 90 -41.00 -9.23 37.17
CA ASP A 90 -40.93 -10.45 38.01
C ASP A 90 -39.49 -10.74 38.50
N GLN A 91 -38.78 -9.71 38.99
CA GLN A 91 -37.40 -9.81 39.50
C GLN A 91 -37.33 -9.40 40.96
N ASN A 92 -36.60 -10.15 41.79
CA ASN A 92 -36.53 -9.92 43.24
C ASN A 92 -35.10 -9.81 43.79
N CYS A 93 -34.09 -9.76 42.92
CA CYS A 93 -32.72 -9.46 43.30
C CYS A 93 -31.88 -8.92 42.13
N GLY A 94 -30.79 -8.19 42.43
CA GLY A 94 -29.83 -7.74 41.43
C GLY A 94 -30.33 -6.58 40.54
N ALA A 95 -29.47 -6.03 39.69
CA ALA A 95 -29.82 -4.92 38.80
C ALA A 95 -30.68 -5.38 37.61
N ALA A 96 -31.55 -4.50 37.12
CA ALA A 96 -32.47 -4.78 36.01
C ALA A 96 -32.50 -3.64 35.00
N GLY A 97 -32.90 -3.91 33.75
CA GLY A 97 -33.20 -2.86 32.78
C GLY A 97 -34.64 -2.35 32.96
N ASP A 98 -34.87 -1.04 32.88
CA ASP A 98 -36.19 -0.43 33.07
C ASP A 98 -37.12 -0.51 31.84
N GLY A 99 -36.72 -1.25 30.79
CA GLY A 99 -37.45 -1.39 29.54
C GLY A 99 -37.39 -0.18 28.61
N CYS A 100 -36.77 0.93 29.03
CA CYS A 100 -36.73 2.20 28.30
C CYS A 100 -35.29 2.72 28.10
N GLY A 101 -34.30 1.84 28.19
CA GLY A 101 -32.87 2.17 28.03
C GLY A 101 -32.17 2.67 29.31
N GLY A 102 -32.84 2.65 30.47
CA GLY A 102 -32.24 2.90 31.78
C GLY A 102 -32.09 1.62 32.62
N THR A 103 -31.39 1.71 33.75
CA THR A 103 -31.16 0.60 34.68
C THR A 103 -31.80 0.86 36.05
N ILE A 104 -32.50 -0.14 36.59
CA ILE A 104 -32.90 -0.24 37.99
C ILE A 104 -31.70 -0.78 38.77
N ALA A 105 -31.19 0.01 39.71
CA ALA A 105 -29.91 -0.27 40.38
C ALA A 105 -29.92 -1.56 41.22
N SER A 106 -31.07 -1.98 41.77
CA SER A 106 -31.24 -3.27 42.43
C SER A 106 -32.72 -3.60 42.68
N CYS A 107 -33.12 -4.86 42.45
CA CYS A 107 -34.44 -5.42 42.71
C CYS A 107 -34.57 -6.17 44.04
N GLY A 108 -33.55 -6.10 44.90
CA GLY A 108 -33.54 -6.70 46.24
C GLY A 108 -32.29 -7.54 46.54
N ALA A 109 -32.27 -8.14 47.72
CA ALA A 109 -31.26 -9.10 48.16
C ALA A 109 -31.96 -10.41 48.58
N CYS A 110 -31.29 -11.54 48.35
CA CYS A 110 -31.90 -12.84 48.58
C CYS A 110 -31.92 -13.25 50.07
N PRO A 111 -32.93 -14.00 50.52
CA PRO A 111 -32.95 -14.59 51.85
C PRO A 111 -31.74 -15.50 52.09
N ALA A 112 -31.37 -15.67 53.37
CA ALA A 112 -30.23 -16.48 53.76
C ALA A 112 -30.34 -17.93 53.23
N GLY A 113 -29.33 -18.37 52.49
CA GLY A 113 -29.29 -19.69 51.83
C GLY A 113 -29.67 -19.67 50.35
N GLU A 114 -30.05 -18.52 49.80
CA GLU A 114 -30.29 -18.31 48.37
C GLU A 114 -29.31 -17.30 47.79
N TYR A 115 -29.09 -17.36 46.47
CA TYR A 115 -28.26 -16.38 45.76
C TYR A 115 -29.00 -15.85 44.53
N CYS A 116 -28.65 -14.63 44.16
CA CYS A 116 -29.29 -13.96 43.03
C CYS A 116 -28.88 -14.63 41.72
N GLY A 117 -29.86 -15.10 40.94
CA GLY A 117 -29.64 -15.97 39.78
C GLY A 117 -29.98 -17.44 40.04
N GLY A 118 -30.07 -17.86 41.31
CA GLY A 118 -30.33 -19.25 41.70
C GLY A 118 -31.75 -19.74 41.42
N GLY A 119 -32.70 -18.85 41.12
CA GLY A 119 -34.07 -19.17 40.68
C GLY A 119 -34.35 -18.77 39.23
N GLY A 120 -33.30 -18.42 38.47
CA GLY A 120 -33.39 -17.77 37.15
C GLY A 120 -32.79 -16.35 37.18
N PRO A 121 -32.57 -15.70 36.02
CA PRO A 121 -31.94 -14.38 35.94
C PRO A 121 -32.66 -13.35 36.83
N SER A 122 -31.91 -12.68 37.71
CA SER A 122 -32.42 -11.70 38.67
C SER A 122 -33.54 -12.23 39.61
N LYS A 123 -33.53 -13.55 39.86
CA LYS A 123 -34.39 -14.23 40.83
C LYS A 123 -33.58 -14.97 41.89
N CYS A 124 -34.03 -14.86 43.14
CA CYS A 124 -33.51 -15.65 44.24
C CYS A 124 -33.92 -17.11 44.12
N GLY A 125 -32.98 -18.02 44.37
CA GLY A 125 -33.26 -19.44 44.49
C GLY A 125 -32.08 -20.20 45.06
N SER A 126 -32.37 -21.41 45.53
CA SER A 126 -31.44 -22.27 46.29
C SER A 126 -30.97 -23.49 45.50
N LYS A 127 -31.33 -23.62 44.21
CA LYS A 127 -31.02 -24.81 43.40
C LYS A 127 -30.80 -24.46 41.93
N LEU A 128 -29.61 -24.76 41.39
CA LEU A 128 -29.31 -24.63 39.96
C LEU A 128 -30.26 -25.54 39.16
N VAL A 129 -31.25 -24.95 38.49
CA VAL A 129 -32.00 -25.62 37.42
C VAL A 129 -31.33 -25.21 36.12
N GLY A 130 -30.82 -26.21 35.40
CA GLY A 130 -29.73 -26.05 34.43
C GLY A 130 -30.10 -25.47 33.07
N GLY A 131 -29.04 -25.10 32.35
CA GLY A 131 -28.89 -25.28 30.90
C GLY A 131 -27.51 -25.88 30.66
N ALA A 132 -27.44 -26.99 29.92
CA ALA A 132 -26.27 -27.86 29.69
C ALA A 132 -25.00 -27.06 29.32
N ASP A 133 -23.85 -27.19 30.00
CA ASP A 133 -22.97 -28.36 30.05
C ASP A 133 -22.21 -28.48 31.39
N ALA A 134 -22.78 -29.19 32.37
CA ALA A 134 -22.09 -29.44 33.64
C ALA A 134 -21.14 -30.64 33.55
N GLY A 135 -19.87 -30.35 33.25
CA GLY A 135 -18.74 -31.24 33.49
C GLY A 135 -18.42 -31.36 34.98
N ALA A 136 -17.94 -32.54 35.38
CA ALA A 136 -17.73 -32.98 36.75
C ALA A 136 -16.70 -32.13 37.52
N ASP A 137 -17.15 -31.43 38.56
CA ASP A 137 -16.47 -31.25 39.84
C ASP A 137 -17.48 -30.69 40.87
N GLY A 138 -17.96 -31.56 41.76
CA GLY A 138 -18.72 -31.14 42.94
C GLY A 138 -17.82 -30.35 43.90
N GLY A 139 -17.76 -29.03 43.72
CA GLY A 139 -16.97 -28.12 44.56
C GLY A 139 -17.71 -27.69 45.82
N ALA A 140 -17.02 -27.78 46.96
CA ALA A 140 -17.48 -27.45 48.30
C ALA A 140 -17.93 -25.98 48.48
N GLY A 141 -18.72 -25.72 49.54
CA GLY A 141 -19.16 -24.37 49.90
C GLY A 141 -17.99 -23.39 50.09
N CYS A 142 -18.18 -22.14 49.62
CA CYS A 142 -17.18 -21.08 49.70
C CYS A 142 -16.86 -20.74 51.18
N THR A 143 -15.60 -20.87 51.59
CA THR A 143 -15.14 -20.49 52.93
C THR A 143 -14.42 -19.13 52.83
N PRO A 144 -14.92 -18.08 53.51
CA PRO A 144 -14.33 -16.73 53.45
C PRO A 144 -12.87 -16.65 53.95
N LEU A 145 -12.02 -15.90 53.25
CA LEU A 145 -10.64 -15.59 53.66
C LEU A 145 -10.60 -14.58 54.83
N THR A 146 -9.59 -14.66 55.70
CA THR A 146 -9.34 -13.69 56.78
C THR A 146 -8.23 -12.69 56.45
N CYS A 147 -8.13 -11.60 57.21
CA CYS A 147 -7.07 -10.58 57.05
C CYS A 147 -5.65 -11.15 57.13
N ALA A 148 -5.45 -12.21 57.92
CA ALA A 148 -4.17 -12.89 58.04
C ALA A 148 -3.86 -13.73 56.79
N ASP A 149 -4.86 -14.37 56.19
CA ASP A 149 -4.71 -15.23 55.00
C ASP A 149 -4.31 -14.41 53.76
N VAL A 150 -4.77 -13.16 53.67
CA VAL A 150 -4.41 -12.21 52.60
C VAL A 150 -3.25 -11.28 52.98
N GLY A 151 -2.69 -11.45 54.19
CA GLY A 151 -1.53 -10.72 54.67
C GLY A 151 -1.75 -9.22 54.88
N ALA A 152 -2.98 -8.75 55.13
CA ALA A 152 -3.31 -7.33 55.20
C ALA A 152 -3.47 -6.77 56.62
N ASN A 153 -3.06 -5.53 56.84
CA ASN A 153 -3.18 -4.84 58.13
C ASN A 153 -3.90 -3.48 58.11
N CYS A 154 -4.30 -3.00 56.92
CA CYS A 154 -5.18 -1.82 56.78
C CYS A 154 -6.25 -2.00 55.67
N GLY A 155 -7.46 -1.48 55.90
CA GLY A 155 -8.49 -1.25 54.88
C GLY A 155 -9.45 -2.43 54.54
N PRO A 156 -10.50 -2.17 53.72
CA PRO A 156 -11.45 -3.18 53.24
C PRO A 156 -10.87 -4.06 52.14
N ILE A 157 -11.07 -5.37 52.22
CA ILE A 157 -10.57 -6.37 51.25
C ILE A 157 -11.65 -7.41 50.99
N SER A 158 -11.72 -7.99 49.79
CA SER A 158 -12.68 -9.04 49.49
C SER A 158 -12.32 -10.36 50.19
N ASP A 159 -13.32 -11.07 50.69
CA ASP A 159 -13.17 -12.37 51.33
C ASP A 159 -13.14 -13.56 50.34
N GLY A 160 -13.23 -13.29 49.04
CA GLY A 160 -13.27 -14.30 47.98
C GLY A 160 -14.63 -14.99 47.79
N CYS A 161 -15.64 -14.65 48.60
CA CYS A 161 -16.98 -15.26 48.58
C CYS A 161 -18.11 -14.24 48.41
N GLY A 162 -17.77 -12.99 48.06
CA GLY A 162 -18.72 -11.92 47.75
C GLY A 162 -18.96 -10.92 48.88
N SER A 163 -18.27 -11.03 50.03
CA SER A 163 -18.30 -10.03 51.10
C SER A 163 -16.94 -9.32 51.25
N LEU A 164 -16.91 -8.25 52.06
CA LEU A 164 -15.70 -7.49 52.39
C LEU A 164 -15.29 -7.73 53.86
N ILE A 165 -14.01 -8.05 54.08
CA ILE A 165 -13.34 -8.07 55.38
C ILE A 165 -12.66 -6.72 55.66
N GLN A 166 -12.68 -6.26 56.91
CA GLN A 166 -12.07 -4.98 57.33
C GLN A 166 -10.81 -5.25 58.15
N CYS A 167 -9.65 -4.97 57.57
CA CYS A 167 -8.37 -5.33 58.17
C CYS A 167 -7.71 -4.08 58.75
N GLY A 168 -8.00 -3.63 59.97
CA GLY A 168 -7.23 -2.59 60.68
C GLY A 168 -7.17 -1.17 60.05
N THR A 169 -6.46 -0.25 60.72
CA THR A 169 -6.23 1.15 60.28
C THR A 169 -4.79 1.60 60.54
N CYS A 170 -4.26 2.52 59.72
CA CYS A 170 -2.87 3.00 59.79
C CYS A 170 -2.67 4.18 60.74
N ASN A 171 -1.44 4.36 61.24
CA ASN A 171 -1.09 5.46 62.13
C ASN A 171 -0.90 6.78 61.34
N ALA A 172 -1.99 7.53 61.22
CA ALA A 172 -1.99 8.84 60.57
C ALA A 172 -1.00 9.85 61.19
N ALA A 173 -0.70 9.75 62.49
CA ALA A 173 0.25 10.65 63.16
C ALA A 173 1.70 10.39 62.76
N ALA A 174 2.02 9.20 62.25
CA ALA A 174 3.34 8.87 61.69
C ALA A 174 3.49 9.24 60.21
N GLY A 175 2.43 9.79 59.58
CA GLY A 175 2.39 10.09 58.14
C GLY A 175 2.20 8.85 57.27
N GLU A 176 1.67 7.77 57.84
CA GLU A 176 1.40 6.52 57.13
C GLU A 176 -0.01 6.54 56.54
N SER A 177 -0.12 6.12 55.28
CA SER A 177 -1.40 5.87 54.62
C SER A 177 -1.52 4.40 54.26
N CYS A 178 -2.75 3.91 54.17
CA CYS A 178 -3.01 2.54 53.73
C CYS A 178 -2.64 2.41 52.24
N GLY A 179 -1.70 1.54 51.92
CA GLY A 179 -1.03 1.44 50.61
C GLY A 179 0.29 2.22 50.51
N GLY A 180 0.64 3.03 51.51
CA GLY A 180 1.79 3.93 51.44
C GLY A 180 3.15 3.24 51.50
N ALA A 181 3.23 1.95 51.85
CA ALA A 181 4.50 1.19 51.81
C ALA A 181 4.88 0.72 50.40
N GLY A 182 4.08 1.05 49.38
CA GLY A 182 4.23 0.51 48.02
C GLY A 182 3.60 -0.87 47.83
N VAL A 183 2.82 -1.36 48.82
CA VAL A 183 2.05 -2.63 48.77
C VAL A 183 0.61 -2.35 49.20
N PRO A 184 -0.43 -2.80 48.45
CA PRO A 184 -1.82 -2.60 48.82
C PRO A 184 -2.14 -3.16 50.22
N SER A 185 -3.03 -2.47 50.95
CA SER A 185 -3.49 -2.88 52.28
C SER A 185 -2.39 -3.04 53.35
N GLN A 186 -1.28 -2.32 53.16
CA GLN A 186 -0.17 -2.14 54.12
C GLN A 186 0.11 -0.66 54.39
N CYS A 187 0.39 -0.30 55.64
CA CYS A 187 0.71 1.08 56.03
C CYS A 187 2.15 1.52 55.62
N GLY A 188 2.34 2.71 55.01
CA GLY A 188 3.67 3.34 54.74
C GLY A 188 3.65 4.78 54.16
N LYS A 189 4.76 5.32 53.58
CA LYS A 189 4.95 6.73 53.13
C LYS A 189 5.24 6.92 51.59
N ALA A 190 4.85 8.06 51.00
CA ALA A 190 4.76 8.37 49.54
C ALA A 190 6.06 8.53 48.65
N CYS A 191 5.88 8.50 47.30
CA CYS A 191 6.86 8.49 46.16
C CYS A 191 7.93 9.61 46.17
N LYS A 192 9.16 9.30 45.75
CA LYS A 192 10.27 10.26 45.59
C LYS A 192 10.71 10.38 44.11
N PRO A 193 10.61 11.56 43.46
CA PRO A 193 10.95 11.72 42.04
C PRO A 193 12.44 11.56 41.72
N LEU A 194 12.73 11.08 40.51
CA LEU A 194 14.07 11.02 39.96
C LEU A 194 14.51 12.42 39.46
N VAL A 195 15.62 12.94 39.96
CA VAL A 195 16.08 14.30 39.64
C VAL A 195 17.28 14.36 38.69
N ALA A 196 17.78 13.19 38.25
CA ALA A 196 18.97 13.09 37.40
C ALA A 196 18.87 11.87 36.49
N CYS A 197 19.58 11.91 35.36
CA CYS A 197 19.57 10.81 34.40
C CYS A 197 20.24 9.55 34.95
N PRO A 198 19.56 8.40 34.85
CA PRO A 198 20.14 7.10 35.15
C PRO A 198 21.41 6.83 34.33
N ALA A 199 22.34 6.09 34.92
CA ALA A 199 23.56 5.69 34.25
C ALA A 199 23.23 4.87 32.99
N GLY A 200 23.80 5.28 31.84
CA GLY A 200 23.63 4.60 30.55
C GLY A 200 22.76 5.35 29.54
N LEU A 201 21.99 6.36 29.94
CA LEU A 201 21.17 7.19 29.05
C LEU A 201 21.87 8.53 28.77
N ASN A 202 21.98 8.93 27.51
CA ASN A 202 22.76 10.11 27.10
C ASN A 202 22.11 10.99 26.04
N CYS A 203 20.88 10.70 25.62
CA CYS A 203 20.09 11.58 24.74
C CYS A 203 18.57 11.48 25.03
N GLY A 204 17.84 12.58 24.82
CA GLY A 204 16.36 12.60 24.82
C GLY A 204 15.67 12.64 26.19
N PRO A 205 14.35 12.89 26.24
CA PRO A 205 13.56 12.95 27.48
C PRO A 205 13.21 11.56 28.04
N ILE A 206 13.16 11.44 29.38
CA ILE A 206 12.69 10.26 30.14
C ILE A 206 11.72 10.67 31.25
N ALA A 207 10.88 9.76 31.73
CA ALA A 207 10.00 10.01 32.88
C ALA A 207 10.77 9.95 34.21
N ASP A 208 10.35 10.75 35.20
CA ASP A 208 10.98 10.82 36.54
C ASP A 208 10.40 9.82 37.57
N GLY A 209 9.43 9.01 37.17
CA GLY A 209 8.76 8.02 38.02
C GLY A 209 7.69 8.56 38.97
N CYS A 210 7.45 9.87 39.04
CA CYS A 210 6.32 10.46 39.79
C CYS A 210 5.56 11.53 38.96
N GLY A 211 5.61 11.45 37.62
CA GLY A 211 4.78 12.24 36.69
C GLY A 211 5.45 13.45 36.01
N GLY A 212 6.73 13.70 36.28
CA GLY A 212 7.57 14.69 35.60
C GLY A 212 8.49 14.08 34.53
N ILE A 213 9.23 14.95 33.82
CA ILE A 213 10.17 14.56 32.76
C ILE A 213 11.59 15.03 33.13
N VAL A 214 12.57 14.14 33.02
CA VAL A 214 14.00 14.42 33.12
C VAL A 214 14.62 14.35 31.73
N SER A 215 15.44 15.34 31.35
CA SER A 215 16.08 15.39 30.03
C SER A 215 17.51 14.87 30.08
N CYS A 216 17.80 13.80 29.34
CA CYS A 216 19.12 13.18 29.32
C CYS A 216 19.91 13.65 28.12
N GLY A 217 20.73 14.69 28.27
CA GLY A 217 21.62 15.17 27.21
C GLY A 217 20.90 15.95 26.10
N ALA A 218 21.57 16.97 25.56
CA ALA A 218 20.94 17.90 24.62
C ALA A 218 21.00 17.44 23.15
N THR A 219 22.03 16.68 22.75
CA THR A 219 22.26 16.21 21.36
C THR A 219 23.28 15.06 21.32
N CYS A 220 23.15 14.18 20.32
CA CYS A 220 24.13 13.11 20.06
C CYS A 220 25.36 13.61 19.31
N PRO A 221 26.55 12.98 19.49
CA PRO A 221 27.74 13.26 18.70
C PRO A 221 27.49 13.11 17.18
N ALA A 222 28.30 13.81 16.38
CA ALA A 222 28.16 13.80 14.93
C ALA A 222 28.23 12.37 14.36
N GLY A 223 27.21 11.99 13.59
CA GLY A 223 27.09 10.67 12.99
C GLY A 223 26.26 9.68 13.81
N GLU A 224 25.80 10.04 15.02
CA GLU A 224 24.92 9.22 15.84
C GLU A 224 23.50 9.82 15.91
N ARG A 225 22.51 8.96 16.12
CA ARG A 225 21.12 9.39 16.37
C ARG A 225 20.68 8.89 17.73
N CYS A 226 19.80 9.62 18.40
CA CYS A 226 19.24 9.17 19.68
C CYS A 226 18.38 7.93 19.44
N GLY A 227 18.71 6.80 20.09
CA GLY A 227 18.12 5.50 19.78
C GLY A 227 18.84 4.74 18.66
N GLY A 228 19.85 5.34 18.03
CA GLY A 228 20.44 4.87 16.78
C GLY A 228 21.30 3.60 16.90
N GLY A 229 21.62 3.15 18.12
CA GLY A 229 22.29 1.86 18.38
C GLY A 229 21.32 0.70 18.66
N GLY A 230 20.01 0.89 18.48
CA GLY A 230 18.99 -0.09 18.84
C GLY A 230 18.58 -0.08 20.32
N VAL A 231 19.02 0.92 21.09
CA VAL A 231 18.67 1.13 22.50
C VAL A 231 18.14 2.56 22.68
N ALA A 232 16.92 2.70 23.17
CA ALA A 232 16.28 4.00 23.37
C ALA A 232 17.09 4.91 24.32
N ASN A 233 17.09 6.21 24.03
CA ASN A 233 17.76 7.25 24.84
C ASN A 233 19.28 7.07 24.98
N VAL A 234 19.88 6.29 24.06
CA VAL A 234 21.31 6.12 23.87
C VAL A 234 21.69 6.52 22.44
N CYS A 235 22.71 7.37 22.31
CA CYS A 235 23.28 7.69 21.00
C CYS A 235 23.97 6.47 20.38
N GLY A 236 23.72 6.22 19.09
CA GLY A 236 24.42 5.16 18.37
C GLY A 236 24.16 5.17 16.85
N ASN A 237 24.75 4.19 16.16
CA ASN A 237 24.60 3.93 14.73
C ASN A 237 24.19 2.46 14.51
N ASN A 238 23.18 2.21 13.66
CA ASN A 238 22.44 0.94 13.52
C ASN A 238 23.25 -0.19 12.83
N GLY A 239 24.56 -0.31 13.07
CA GLY A 239 25.42 -1.26 12.34
C GLY A 239 25.51 -1.01 10.82
N GLY A 240 24.81 0.00 10.29
CA GLY A 240 25.03 0.54 8.97
C GLY A 240 26.34 1.32 8.93
N ALA A 241 26.94 1.44 7.75
CA ALA A 241 28.09 2.30 7.55
C ALA A 241 27.82 3.68 8.19
N PRO A 242 28.84 4.32 8.82
CA PRO A 242 28.67 5.63 9.42
C PRO A 242 27.95 6.56 8.44
N CYS A 243 26.89 7.21 8.92
CA CYS A 243 26.08 8.13 8.12
C CYS A 243 27.01 9.19 7.50
N THR A 244 27.20 9.11 6.19
CA THR A 244 28.10 9.96 5.41
C THR A 244 27.35 10.53 4.22
N GLY A 245 27.83 11.64 3.68
CA GLY A 245 27.19 12.31 2.54
C GLY A 245 25.79 12.85 2.87
N LEU A 246 24.84 12.61 1.97
CA LEU A 246 23.47 13.12 2.05
C LEU A 246 22.67 12.58 3.24
N CYS A 247 23.05 11.42 3.78
CA CYS A 247 22.49 10.91 5.03
C CYS A 247 22.60 11.93 6.19
N LEU A 248 23.68 12.72 6.23
CA LEU A 248 23.92 13.77 7.25
C LEU A 248 23.06 15.03 7.05
N GLN A 249 22.22 15.05 6.02
CA GLN A 249 21.26 16.12 5.75
C GLN A 249 19.82 15.69 5.99
N GLN A 250 19.56 14.46 6.40
CA GLN A 250 18.26 14.08 6.95
C GLN A 250 18.06 14.75 8.31
N THR A 251 16.86 15.25 8.56
CA THR A 251 16.49 15.88 9.83
C THR A 251 15.32 15.17 10.47
N THR A 252 15.29 15.17 11.80
CA THR A 252 14.08 14.82 12.56
C THR A 252 13.10 15.98 12.49
N CYS A 253 11.81 15.66 12.33
CA CYS A 253 10.75 16.66 12.29
C CYS A 253 9.81 16.54 13.50
N PRO A 254 9.20 17.67 13.94
CA PRO A 254 8.21 17.64 15.01
C PRO A 254 7.05 16.69 14.70
N GLY A 255 6.52 16.02 15.73
CA GLY A 255 5.36 15.13 15.58
C GLY A 255 5.58 13.87 14.74
N GLY A 256 6.84 13.50 14.47
CA GLY A 256 7.16 12.29 13.68
C GLY A 256 7.03 12.48 12.16
N GLY A 257 6.85 13.72 11.68
CA GLY A 257 6.88 14.02 10.24
C GLY A 257 8.23 13.71 9.60
N THR A 258 8.30 13.83 8.27
CA THR A 258 9.57 13.74 7.54
C THR A 258 9.65 14.79 6.46
N THR A 259 10.86 15.15 6.05
CA THR A 259 11.07 15.84 4.76
C THR A 259 10.78 14.83 3.65
N SER A 260 9.96 15.19 2.66
CA SER A 260 9.54 14.28 1.60
C SER A 260 9.59 14.89 0.20
N ILE A 261 9.63 14.02 -0.81
CA ILE A 261 9.49 14.38 -2.23
C ILE A 261 8.35 13.54 -2.81
N SER A 262 7.47 14.15 -3.59
CA SER A 262 6.44 13.41 -4.34
C SER A 262 6.24 13.96 -5.74
N GLY A 263 5.77 13.12 -6.65
CA GLY A 263 5.49 13.51 -8.03
C GLY A 263 4.98 12.35 -8.85
N THR A 264 4.98 12.52 -10.17
CA THR A 264 4.59 11.50 -11.14
C THR A 264 5.73 11.30 -12.13
N VAL A 265 6.11 10.05 -12.38
CA VAL A 265 7.07 9.71 -13.44
C VAL A 265 6.34 9.55 -14.76
N PHE A 266 6.83 10.21 -15.80
CA PHE A 266 6.26 10.16 -17.15
C PHE A 266 7.22 9.55 -18.17
N ALA A 267 6.68 9.04 -19.27
CA ALA A 267 7.43 8.77 -20.49
C ALA A 267 8.06 10.07 -21.02
N PRO A 268 9.03 10.00 -21.94
CA PRO A 268 9.70 11.20 -22.46
C PRO A 268 8.78 12.26 -23.06
N ASN A 269 7.61 11.86 -23.58
CA ASN A 269 6.59 12.76 -24.10
C ASN A 269 5.85 13.56 -23.00
N GLY A 270 6.07 13.25 -21.72
CA GLY A 270 5.50 13.94 -20.58
C GLY A 270 4.01 13.65 -20.30
N THR A 271 3.38 12.70 -21.00
CA THR A 271 1.94 12.44 -20.91
C THR A 271 1.59 11.07 -20.36
N LEU A 272 2.38 10.04 -20.70
CA LEU A 272 2.12 8.67 -20.25
C LEU A 272 2.79 8.41 -18.90
N PRO A 273 2.04 8.10 -17.82
CA PRO A 273 2.64 7.74 -16.54
C PRO A 273 3.41 6.42 -16.66
N ILE A 274 4.52 6.30 -15.93
CA ILE A 274 5.37 5.09 -15.92
C ILE A 274 5.06 4.26 -14.68
N TYR A 275 4.55 3.05 -14.90
CA TYR A 275 4.37 2.05 -13.85
C TYR A 275 5.69 1.36 -13.50
N GLY A 276 5.94 1.12 -12.21
CA GLY A 276 7.02 0.25 -11.76
C GLY A 276 8.43 0.85 -11.86
N ALA A 277 8.56 2.17 -12.08
CA ALA A 277 9.87 2.84 -12.06
C ALA A 277 10.37 3.00 -10.62
N LEU A 278 11.65 2.66 -10.41
CA LEU A 278 12.35 2.93 -9.16
C LEU A 278 12.70 4.42 -9.08
N VAL A 279 12.35 5.08 -7.99
CA VAL A 279 12.73 6.47 -7.69
C VAL A 279 13.51 6.49 -6.39
N TYR A 280 14.70 7.10 -6.37
CA TYR A 280 15.56 7.10 -5.19
C TYR A 280 16.48 8.33 -5.08
N VAL A 281 16.94 8.60 -3.86
CA VAL A 281 18.03 9.57 -3.60
C VAL A 281 19.33 8.79 -3.44
N PRO A 282 20.32 8.93 -4.34
CA PRO A 282 21.62 8.27 -4.18
C PRO A 282 22.40 8.89 -3.02
N ASN A 283 23.16 8.09 -2.26
CA ASN A 283 24.09 8.59 -1.24
C ASN A 283 25.56 8.61 -1.73
N GLY A 284 25.79 8.31 -3.00
CA GLY A 284 27.09 8.30 -3.66
C GLY A 284 26.96 8.36 -5.17
N ALA A 285 28.07 8.27 -5.89
CA ALA A 285 28.08 8.35 -7.35
C ALA A 285 27.26 7.22 -7.99
N VAL A 286 26.40 7.58 -8.93
CA VAL A 286 25.60 6.66 -9.74
C VAL A 286 26.50 6.09 -10.84
N ASN A 287 26.64 4.76 -10.89
CA ASN A 287 27.57 4.09 -11.79
C ASN A 287 27.01 4.03 -13.22
N ALA A 288 27.86 4.17 -14.24
CA ALA A 288 27.45 3.94 -15.62
C ALA A 288 27.03 2.48 -15.85
N PHE A 289 26.07 2.25 -16.76
CA PHE A 289 25.71 0.89 -17.18
C PHE A 289 26.85 0.25 -17.97
N ILE A 290 27.03 -1.06 -17.80
CA ILE A 290 27.97 -1.84 -18.61
C ILE A 290 27.35 -2.02 -20.01
N PRO A 291 28.03 -1.57 -21.09
CA PRO A 291 27.52 -1.74 -22.45
C PRO A 291 27.35 -3.21 -22.83
N GLY A 292 26.32 -3.49 -23.62
CA GLY A 292 26.00 -4.83 -24.10
C GLY A 292 24.99 -5.58 -23.23
N VAL A 293 24.54 -6.72 -23.75
CA VAL A 293 23.55 -7.58 -23.11
C VAL A 293 24.09 -8.14 -21.79
N THR A 294 23.32 -7.97 -20.73
CA THR A 294 23.64 -8.49 -19.39
C THR A 294 22.41 -9.06 -18.73
N CYS A 295 22.58 -10.09 -17.91
CA CYS A 295 21.50 -10.60 -17.07
C CYS A 295 21.13 -9.57 -15.99
N GLU A 296 19.95 -8.97 -16.10
CA GLU A 296 19.46 -7.96 -15.15
C GLU A 296 18.27 -8.48 -14.34
N GLN A 297 18.57 -8.93 -13.12
CA GLN A 297 17.60 -9.44 -12.13
C GLN A 297 17.33 -8.43 -11.00
N CYS A 298 17.15 -7.15 -11.34
CA CYS A 298 16.89 -6.05 -10.42
C CYS A 298 17.83 -6.00 -9.20
N GLY A 299 19.15 -6.08 -9.42
CA GLY A 299 20.13 -5.88 -8.36
C GLY A 299 20.01 -4.51 -7.68
N ALA A 300 20.72 -4.31 -6.57
CA ALA A 300 20.72 -3.03 -5.85
C ALA A 300 21.06 -1.88 -6.80
N ALA A 301 20.25 -0.82 -6.80
CA ALA A 301 20.51 0.36 -7.62
C ALA A 301 21.85 0.99 -7.24
N SER A 302 22.53 1.57 -8.23
CA SER A 302 23.85 2.19 -8.02
C SER A 302 23.76 3.45 -7.16
N GLY A 303 24.89 3.89 -6.61
CA GLY A 303 24.93 5.12 -5.79
C GLY A 303 24.44 4.92 -4.36
N ASN A 304 24.30 3.67 -3.89
CA ASN A 304 23.87 3.32 -2.53
C ASN A 304 22.63 4.11 -2.09
N PRO A 305 21.44 3.78 -2.65
CA PRO A 305 20.20 4.50 -2.41
C PRO A 305 19.97 4.75 -0.91
N LEU A 306 19.83 6.03 -0.53
CA LEU A 306 19.54 6.45 0.84
C LEU A 306 18.08 6.20 1.20
N VAL A 307 17.19 6.55 0.28
CA VAL A 307 15.74 6.33 0.33
C VAL A 307 15.25 5.99 -1.08
N SER A 308 14.26 5.11 -1.19
CA SER A 308 13.75 4.63 -2.48
C SER A 308 12.27 4.27 -2.40
N THR A 309 11.58 4.37 -3.52
CA THR A 309 10.18 3.95 -3.71
C THR A 309 9.98 3.49 -5.15
N THR A 310 8.82 2.89 -5.45
CA THR A 310 8.45 2.46 -6.80
C THR A 310 7.14 3.13 -7.21
N THR A 311 7.02 3.53 -8.48
CA THR A 311 5.82 4.21 -8.97
C THR A 311 4.61 3.29 -9.09
N GLY A 312 3.43 3.82 -8.77
CA GLY A 312 2.14 3.16 -8.98
C GLY A 312 1.71 3.10 -10.45
N ALA A 313 0.55 2.52 -10.74
CA ALA A 313 -0.03 2.45 -12.09
C ALA A 313 -0.39 3.84 -12.66
N ASP A 314 -0.56 4.84 -11.79
CA ASP A 314 -0.74 6.24 -12.13
C ASP A 314 0.60 7.01 -12.26
N GLY A 315 1.73 6.30 -12.14
CA GLY A 315 3.08 6.85 -12.18
C GLY A 315 3.47 7.64 -10.94
N LYS A 316 2.62 7.73 -9.91
CA LYS A 316 2.91 8.52 -8.71
C LYS A 316 3.94 7.85 -7.82
N PHE A 317 4.73 8.66 -7.12
CA PHE A 317 5.69 8.21 -6.12
C PHE A 317 5.73 9.16 -4.91
N PHE A 318 6.14 8.60 -3.77
CA PHE A 318 6.38 9.33 -2.53
C PHE A 318 7.67 8.82 -1.87
N LEU A 319 8.63 9.71 -1.66
CA LEU A 319 9.88 9.47 -0.95
C LEU A 319 9.82 10.18 0.40
N SER A 320 9.83 9.43 1.49
CA SER A 320 9.92 9.95 2.85
C SER A 320 11.36 10.06 3.33
N ASN A 321 11.59 10.86 4.37
CA ASN A 321 12.89 11.02 5.04
C ASN A 321 14.03 11.38 4.07
N VAL A 322 13.78 12.28 3.13
CA VAL A 322 14.82 12.75 2.19
C VAL A 322 15.76 13.77 2.87
N PRO A 323 16.97 13.99 2.32
CA PRO A 323 17.86 15.06 2.76
C PRO A 323 17.23 16.45 2.61
N VAL A 324 17.57 17.37 3.53
CA VAL A 324 17.22 18.80 3.49
C VAL A 324 18.29 19.58 2.73
N SER A 325 17.86 20.45 1.82
CA SER A 325 18.76 21.32 1.05
C SER A 325 19.43 22.35 1.94
N SER A 326 20.73 22.58 1.73
CA SER A 326 21.48 23.58 2.49
C SER A 326 22.65 24.12 1.70
N THR A 327 22.86 25.44 1.78
CA THR A 327 24.03 26.15 1.25
C THR A 327 25.19 26.20 2.25
N ALA A 328 25.06 25.58 3.43
CA ALA A 328 26.13 25.51 4.41
C ALA A 328 27.34 24.74 3.88
N ALA A 329 28.54 25.13 4.33
CA ALA A 329 29.78 24.48 3.89
C ALA A 329 29.75 22.97 4.16
N GLY A 330 30.06 22.17 3.13
CA GLY A 330 30.03 20.70 3.20
C GLY A 330 28.63 20.08 3.11
N LYS A 331 27.58 20.86 2.82
CA LYS A 331 26.23 20.37 2.55
C LYS A 331 25.87 20.54 1.07
N VAL A 332 24.97 19.69 0.60
CA VAL A 332 24.44 19.68 -0.76
C VAL A 332 23.19 20.54 -0.80
N ASN A 333 23.20 21.58 -1.64
CA ASN A 333 22.01 22.39 -1.86
C ASN A 333 21.03 21.66 -2.77
N ASP A 334 21.49 21.14 -3.91
CA ASP A 334 20.67 20.49 -4.92
C ASP A 334 20.63 18.97 -4.72
N ILE A 335 19.56 18.46 -4.10
CA ILE A 335 19.44 17.03 -3.76
C ILE A 335 19.23 16.21 -5.03
N PRO A 336 20.11 15.23 -5.35
CA PRO A 336 19.94 14.37 -6.51
C PRO A 336 18.80 13.37 -6.29
N VAL A 337 18.03 13.13 -7.34
CA VAL A 337 16.98 12.13 -7.42
C VAL A 337 17.16 11.37 -8.73
N VAL A 338 17.13 10.04 -8.65
CA VAL A 338 17.26 9.16 -9.80
C VAL A 338 15.94 8.45 -10.05
N ILE A 339 15.50 8.47 -11.31
CA ILE A 339 14.41 7.65 -11.83
C ILE A 339 15.04 6.56 -12.68
N GLN A 340 14.68 5.29 -12.43
CA GLN A 340 15.23 4.16 -13.17
C GLN A 340 14.15 3.11 -13.49
N LEU A 341 14.08 2.67 -14.75
CA LEU A 341 13.30 1.52 -15.19
C LEU A 341 14.17 0.64 -16.09
N GLY A 342 14.72 -0.44 -15.53
CA GLY A 342 15.77 -1.21 -16.20
C GLY A 342 16.97 -0.32 -16.51
N ARG A 343 17.30 -0.19 -17.80
CA ARG A 343 18.37 0.68 -18.33
C ARG A 343 17.94 2.08 -18.74
N TRP A 344 16.65 2.39 -18.65
CA TRP A 344 16.20 3.78 -18.67
C TRP A 344 16.57 4.44 -17.35
N ARG A 345 17.36 5.52 -17.38
CA ARG A 345 17.74 6.22 -16.16
C ARG A 345 17.90 7.73 -16.37
N LYS A 346 17.27 8.52 -15.50
CA LYS A 346 17.47 9.97 -15.41
C LYS A 346 17.90 10.35 -14.02
N GLU A 347 18.87 11.24 -13.91
CA GLU A 347 19.20 11.95 -12.68
C GLU A 347 18.79 13.41 -12.83
N PHE A 348 18.10 13.94 -11.83
CA PHE A 348 17.77 15.36 -11.74
C PHE A 348 17.98 15.84 -10.30
N THR A 349 18.04 17.15 -10.10
CA THR A 349 18.18 17.73 -8.76
C THR A 349 16.94 18.50 -8.33
N ILE A 350 16.72 18.55 -7.03
CA ILE A 350 15.61 19.29 -6.42
C ILE A 350 16.01 19.92 -5.09
N GLN A 351 15.44 21.09 -4.81
CA GLN A 351 15.54 21.79 -3.54
C GLN A 351 14.43 21.32 -2.60
N THR A 352 14.78 20.82 -1.43
CA THR A 352 13.90 20.31 -0.39
C THR A 352 13.90 21.23 0.83
N THR A 353 12.72 21.40 1.43
CA THR A 353 12.57 22.19 2.67
C THR A 353 12.36 21.26 3.86
N ALA A 354 13.08 21.50 4.97
CA ALA A 354 12.96 20.70 6.18
C ALA A 354 11.50 20.51 6.60
N CYS A 355 11.11 19.26 6.84
CA CYS A 355 9.79 18.89 7.35
C CYS A 355 8.60 19.29 6.46
N GLY A 356 8.88 19.54 5.18
CA GLY A 356 7.88 19.76 4.15
C GLY A 356 7.90 18.67 3.08
N ASN A 357 6.81 18.60 2.32
CA ASN A 357 6.74 17.82 1.09
C ASN A 357 7.10 18.69 -0.12
N THR A 358 8.03 18.22 -0.95
CA THR A 358 8.43 18.91 -2.17
C THR A 358 7.80 18.23 -3.38
N LEU A 359 6.96 18.96 -4.12
CA LEU A 359 6.35 18.46 -5.35
C LEU A 359 7.34 18.58 -6.51
N VAL A 360 7.51 17.49 -7.26
CA VAL A 360 8.34 17.48 -8.48
C VAL A 360 7.52 17.92 -9.68
N ASP A 361 8.01 18.92 -10.40
CA ASP A 361 7.43 19.35 -11.68
C ASP A 361 7.48 18.21 -12.70
N SER A 362 6.38 18.01 -13.44
CA SER A 362 6.26 16.94 -14.44
C SER A 362 7.36 16.97 -15.52
N GLY A 363 7.87 18.16 -15.85
CA GLY A 363 8.97 18.33 -16.81
C GLY A 363 10.34 17.83 -16.31
N LYS A 364 10.50 17.64 -15.00
CA LYS A 364 11.74 17.09 -14.40
C LYS A 364 11.68 15.58 -14.21
N SER A 365 10.50 15.05 -13.91
CA SER A 365 10.29 13.62 -13.60
C SER A 365 9.92 12.75 -14.81
N SER A 366 10.32 13.11 -16.02
CA SER A 366 10.18 12.24 -17.20
C SER A 366 11.39 11.33 -17.38
N LEU A 367 11.21 10.16 -18.03
CA LEU A 367 12.32 9.40 -18.58
C LEU A 367 13.04 10.20 -19.71
N PRO A 368 14.36 9.99 -19.94
CA PRO A 368 15.16 10.81 -20.88
C PRO A 368 14.72 10.69 -22.34
N LYS A 369 14.46 11.81 -23.00
CA LYS A 369 14.15 11.80 -24.44
C LYS A 369 15.36 11.61 -25.36
N ASN A 370 16.57 11.82 -24.84
CA ASN A 370 17.84 11.68 -25.54
C ASN A 370 19.00 11.45 -24.55
N GLN A 371 20.18 11.11 -25.07
CA GLN A 371 21.38 10.81 -24.28
C GLN A 371 21.92 11.98 -23.46
N ALA A 372 21.53 13.22 -23.76
CA ALA A 372 21.93 14.38 -22.97
C ALA A 372 21.12 14.50 -21.68
N GLU A 373 19.92 13.91 -21.62
CA GLU A 373 19.09 13.89 -20.41
C GLU A 373 19.36 12.67 -19.52
N GLY A 374 19.88 11.57 -20.07
CA GLY A 374 20.15 10.35 -19.31
C GLY A 374 20.33 9.11 -20.17
N ASP A 375 20.24 7.94 -19.55
CA ASP A 375 20.43 6.64 -20.20
C ASP A 375 19.12 6.15 -20.84
N ILE A 376 19.21 5.73 -22.11
CA ILE A 376 18.14 5.04 -22.86
C ILE A 376 18.68 3.65 -23.27
N PRO A 377 17.92 2.55 -23.13
CA PRO A 377 18.35 1.24 -23.59
C PRO A 377 18.72 1.25 -25.07
N LEU A 378 19.87 0.66 -25.42
CA LEU A 378 20.30 0.52 -26.80
C LEU A 378 19.39 -0.50 -27.48
N THR A 379 18.59 -0.02 -28.42
CA THR A 379 17.54 -0.82 -29.06
C THR A 379 17.84 -0.98 -30.55
N ALA A 380 17.80 -2.21 -31.04
CA ALA A 380 17.77 -2.51 -32.47
C ALA A 380 16.31 -2.67 -32.90
N ILE A 381 15.88 -1.95 -33.93
CA ILE A 381 14.57 -2.14 -34.55
C ILE A 381 14.79 -2.67 -35.96
N VAL A 382 14.27 -3.87 -36.22
CA VAL A 382 14.13 -4.42 -37.57
C VAL A 382 12.81 -3.92 -38.14
N THR A 383 12.88 -3.02 -39.11
CA THR A 383 11.71 -2.36 -39.70
C THR A 383 10.98 -3.27 -40.69
N GLY A 384 9.66 -3.26 -40.62
CA GLY A 384 8.78 -4.04 -41.48
C GLY A 384 7.75 -3.14 -42.15
N ASN A 385 7.29 -3.51 -43.34
CA ASN A 385 6.36 -2.69 -44.14
C ASN A 385 5.00 -2.45 -43.48
N VAL A 386 4.55 -3.35 -42.59
CA VAL A 386 3.18 -3.26 -42.03
C VAL A 386 3.18 -2.61 -40.65
N ASP A 387 4.19 -2.90 -39.83
CA ASP A 387 4.34 -2.30 -38.50
C ASP A 387 5.48 -1.27 -38.46
N ALA A 388 5.15 -0.01 -38.26
CA ALA A 388 6.06 1.11 -37.99
C ALA A 388 6.38 1.22 -36.49
N LEU A 389 7.01 0.19 -35.91
CA LEU A 389 7.26 0.14 -34.45
C LEU A 389 8.17 1.29 -33.97
N GLU A 390 9.07 1.77 -34.83
CA GLU A 390 9.89 2.95 -34.64
C GLU A 390 9.06 4.22 -34.38
N CYS A 391 7.87 4.33 -34.97
CA CYS A 391 6.98 5.45 -34.73
C CYS A 391 6.35 5.41 -33.33
N VAL A 392 6.21 4.23 -32.71
CA VAL A 392 5.76 4.13 -31.31
C VAL A 392 6.87 4.62 -30.37
N PHE A 393 8.13 4.30 -30.65
CA PHE A 393 9.29 4.86 -29.92
C PHE A 393 9.36 6.39 -30.04
N ARG A 394 9.03 6.93 -31.22
CA ARG A 394 8.91 8.38 -31.42
C ARG A 394 7.74 8.97 -30.62
N LYS A 395 6.57 8.31 -30.61
CA LYS A 395 5.37 8.75 -29.88
C LYS A 395 5.51 8.68 -28.35
N ILE A 396 6.29 7.74 -27.79
CA ILE A 396 6.64 7.78 -26.35
C ILE A 396 7.57 8.96 -26.02
N GLY A 397 8.14 9.60 -27.04
CA GLY A 397 8.87 10.87 -26.94
C GLY A 397 10.38 10.76 -27.12
N ILE A 398 10.91 9.66 -27.66
CA ILE A 398 12.32 9.61 -28.05
C ILE A 398 12.57 10.64 -29.16
N SER A 399 13.65 11.42 -29.03
CA SER A 399 14.03 12.44 -30.01
C SER A 399 14.45 11.80 -31.33
N ASP A 400 14.07 12.40 -32.46
CA ASP A 400 14.45 11.92 -33.81
C ASP A 400 15.97 11.75 -33.98
N SER A 401 16.79 12.54 -33.27
CA SER A 401 18.26 12.43 -33.25
C SER A 401 18.81 11.14 -32.65
N GLU A 402 18.00 10.40 -31.88
CA GLU A 402 18.38 9.11 -31.31
C GLU A 402 18.17 7.95 -32.28
N PHE A 403 17.48 8.18 -33.41
CA PHE A 403 17.26 7.18 -34.45
C PHE A 403 18.38 7.28 -35.49
N THR A 404 19.20 6.24 -35.58
CA THR A 404 20.38 6.24 -36.45
C THR A 404 20.59 4.89 -37.13
N ASN A 405 21.43 4.87 -38.17
CA ASN A 405 22.02 3.62 -38.62
C ASN A 405 22.87 3.00 -37.49
N PRO A 406 23.15 1.69 -37.51
CA PRO A 406 23.99 1.03 -36.51
C PRO A 406 25.41 1.60 -36.36
N SER A 407 25.94 2.24 -37.40
CA SER A 407 27.21 2.97 -37.38
C SER A 407 27.15 4.31 -36.64
N GLY A 408 25.95 4.80 -36.32
CA GLY A 408 25.70 6.04 -35.60
C GLY A 408 25.74 5.89 -34.08
N THR A 409 25.54 7.02 -33.39
CA THR A 409 25.61 7.12 -31.93
C THR A 409 24.24 7.10 -31.26
N GLY A 410 23.14 7.09 -32.02
CA GLY A 410 21.79 7.10 -31.46
C GLY A 410 21.46 5.82 -30.69
N ARG A 411 20.56 5.93 -29.71
CA ARG A 411 20.13 4.79 -28.87
C ARG A 411 19.10 3.88 -29.52
N ILE A 412 18.46 4.34 -30.61
CA ILE A 412 17.57 3.53 -31.44
C ILE A 412 18.26 3.32 -32.79
N ARG A 413 18.57 2.05 -33.11
CA ARG A 413 19.30 1.70 -34.33
C ARG A 413 18.42 0.89 -35.25
N LEU A 414 18.25 1.36 -36.48
CA LEU A 414 17.36 0.75 -37.46
C LEU A 414 18.13 -0.19 -38.38
N TYR A 415 17.56 -1.37 -38.56
CA TYR A 415 17.94 -2.34 -39.59
C TYR A 415 16.74 -2.58 -40.48
N GLN A 416 16.96 -2.65 -41.79
CA GLN A 416 15.87 -2.80 -42.74
C GLN A 416 15.62 -4.27 -43.07
N ASP A 417 14.41 -4.78 -42.82
CA ASP A 417 13.90 -5.94 -43.57
C ASP A 417 13.28 -5.41 -44.87
N ASN A 418 12.05 -4.91 -44.81
CA ASN A 418 11.37 -4.28 -45.95
C ASN A 418 10.57 -3.02 -45.58
N GLY A 419 10.77 -2.47 -44.37
CA GLY A 419 10.11 -1.25 -43.90
C GLY A 419 10.95 0.01 -44.10
N ALA A 420 10.82 0.94 -43.15
CA ALA A 420 11.48 2.24 -43.16
C ALA A 420 13.02 2.16 -43.05
N VAL A 421 13.68 3.23 -43.49
CA VAL A 421 15.14 3.43 -43.50
C VAL A 421 15.52 4.77 -42.89
N ILE A 422 16.71 4.88 -42.30
CA ILE A 422 17.27 6.18 -41.88
C ILE A 422 17.80 6.97 -43.07
N SER A 423 18.40 6.27 -44.02
CA SER A 423 19.05 6.90 -45.17
C SER A 423 19.03 5.97 -46.38
N ARG A 424 18.73 6.58 -47.54
CA ARG A 424 18.86 5.94 -48.85
C ARG A 424 20.30 6.07 -49.31
N ALA A 425 20.87 5.02 -49.91
CA ALA A 425 22.16 5.17 -50.57
C ALA A 425 21.99 5.98 -51.86
N GLN A 426 23.08 6.56 -52.35
CA GLN A 426 23.10 7.30 -53.61
C GLN A 426 22.76 6.35 -54.77
N GLY A 427 21.74 6.69 -55.58
CA GLY A 427 21.35 5.89 -56.72
C GLY A 427 22.41 5.91 -57.81
N VAL A 428 22.36 4.96 -58.74
CA VAL A 428 23.27 4.93 -59.90
C VAL A 428 22.50 4.85 -61.21
N CYS A 429 22.96 5.61 -62.19
CA CYS A 429 22.39 5.62 -63.54
C CYS A 429 22.68 4.31 -64.26
N SER A 430 21.63 3.67 -64.77
CA SER A 430 21.69 2.32 -65.35
C SER A 430 22.65 2.18 -66.53
N SER A 431 22.96 3.27 -67.22
CA SER A 431 23.86 3.25 -68.38
C SER A 431 25.35 3.36 -68.04
N ASN A 432 25.72 3.94 -66.90
CA ASN A 432 27.12 4.33 -66.67
C ASN A 432 27.56 4.41 -65.20
N GLY A 433 26.70 4.03 -64.24
CA GLY A 433 27.02 4.04 -62.82
C GLY A 433 27.13 5.43 -62.19
N ALA A 434 26.81 6.51 -62.91
CA ALA A 434 26.89 7.86 -62.35
C ALA A 434 25.88 8.04 -61.22
N ALA A 435 26.29 8.75 -60.17
CA ALA A 435 25.43 9.02 -59.03
C ALA A 435 24.16 9.81 -59.44
N CYS A 436 23.03 9.44 -58.87
CA CYS A 436 21.74 10.08 -59.08
C CYS A 436 20.88 10.05 -57.81
N THR A 437 19.95 10.99 -57.71
CA THR A 437 19.07 11.15 -56.54
C THR A 437 17.58 11.03 -56.87
N ASN A 438 17.21 11.01 -58.16
CA ASN A 438 15.82 10.88 -58.63
C ASN A 438 15.51 9.42 -58.99
N PHE A 439 15.34 8.57 -57.98
CA PHE A 439 15.11 7.12 -58.13
C PHE A 439 13.90 6.81 -59.02
N GLY A 440 14.04 5.86 -59.95
CA GLY A 440 13.01 5.53 -60.96
C GLY A 440 12.84 6.59 -62.06
N GLY A 441 13.38 7.79 -61.86
CA GLY A 441 13.43 8.86 -62.84
C GLY A 441 14.54 8.69 -63.88
N LYS A 442 14.47 9.50 -64.93
CA LYS A 442 15.55 9.57 -65.94
C LYS A 442 16.77 10.24 -65.33
N CYS A 443 17.93 9.62 -65.53
CA CYS A 443 19.20 10.25 -65.23
C CYS A 443 19.50 11.42 -66.18
N PRO A 444 20.15 12.49 -65.70
CA PRO A 444 20.57 13.61 -66.53
C PRO A 444 21.34 13.16 -67.78
N GLY A 445 21.03 13.75 -68.93
CA GLY A 445 21.71 13.46 -70.20
C GLY A 445 21.36 12.09 -70.81
N ASN A 446 20.11 11.62 -70.65
CA ASN A 446 19.64 10.33 -71.18
C ASN A 446 20.47 9.11 -70.73
N LYS A 447 21.06 9.17 -69.53
CA LYS A 447 21.92 8.12 -68.98
C LYS A 447 21.13 6.94 -68.38
N GLY A 448 19.99 6.60 -68.98
CA GLY A 448 19.10 5.56 -68.49
C GLY A 448 18.29 5.99 -67.27
N THR A 449 17.87 5.03 -66.47
CA THR A 449 17.08 5.21 -65.24
C THR A 449 17.99 5.28 -64.04
N CYS A 450 17.62 6.11 -63.06
CA CYS A 450 18.28 6.12 -61.77
C CYS A 450 17.82 4.87 -60.99
N ASN A 451 18.68 3.85 -60.97
CA ASN A 451 18.42 2.60 -60.28
C ASN A 451 18.90 2.72 -58.84
N GLN A 452 18.04 2.34 -57.90
CA GLN A 452 18.45 2.16 -56.51
C GLN A 452 19.16 0.81 -56.39
N THR A 453 20.42 0.81 -55.96
CA THR A 453 21.23 -0.42 -55.86
C THR A 453 21.60 -0.80 -54.43
N SER A 454 21.36 0.08 -53.44
CA SER A 454 21.51 -0.23 -52.02
C SER A 454 20.77 0.80 -51.13
N PHE A 455 20.47 0.41 -49.90
CA PHE A 455 20.12 1.33 -48.82
C PHE A 455 21.36 1.53 -47.95
N ALA A 456 21.58 2.74 -47.45
CA ALA A 456 22.66 2.99 -46.49
C ALA A 456 22.29 2.48 -45.09
N THR A 457 21.00 2.23 -44.86
CA THR A 457 20.51 1.51 -43.67
C THR A 457 20.83 0.02 -43.85
N PRO A 458 21.59 -0.61 -42.92
CA PRO A 458 21.98 -2.01 -43.03
C PRO A 458 20.79 -2.97 -43.07
N SER A 459 20.99 -4.14 -43.67
CA SER A 459 19.94 -5.15 -43.75
C SER A 459 19.72 -5.79 -42.37
N ALA A 460 18.50 -6.23 -42.09
CA ALA A 460 18.18 -7.02 -40.91
C ALA A 460 19.08 -8.26 -40.74
N THR A 461 19.57 -8.84 -41.85
CA THR A 461 20.52 -9.97 -41.79
C THR A 461 21.83 -9.63 -41.09
N ASP A 462 22.28 -8.38 -41.18
CA ASP A 462 23.53 -7.93 -40.57
C ASP A 462 23.44 -7.94 -39.04
N LEU A 463 22.23 -7.75 -38.49
CA LEU A 463 21.94 -7.91 -37.07
C LEU A 463 21.93 -9.39 -36.66
N TYR A 464 20.96 -10.16 -37.17
CA TYR A 464 20.63 -11.46 -36.56
C TYR A 464 21.54 -12.62 -37.01
N ASN A 465 22.29 -12.48 -38.10
CA ASN A 465 23.29 -13.50 -38.49
C ASN A 465 24.60 -13.38 -37.68
N SER A 466 24.75 -12.33 -36.87
CA SER A 466 25.94 -12.06 -36.07
C SER A 466 25.62 -12.04 -34.58
N GLN A 467 26.04 -13.08 -33.84
CA GLN A 467 25.90 -13.09 -32.38
C GLN A 467 26.57 -11.86 -31.72
N PRO A 468 27.81 -11.45 -32.10
CA PRO A 468 28.41 -10.24 -31.54
C PRO A 468 27.65 -8.95 -31.84
N GLU A 469 26.87 -8.89 -32.93
CA GLU A 469 26.04 -7.72 -33.22
C GLU A 469 24.83 -7.68 -32.30
N LEU A 470 24.10 -8.79 -32.17
CA LEU A 470 22.96 -8.91 -31.23
C LEU A 470 23.37 -8.59 -29.79
N ASP A 471 24.51 -9.12 -29.33
CA ASP A 471 25.00 -8.96 -27.96
C ASP A 471 25.32 -7.50 -27.58
N LYS A 472 25.35 -6.55 -28.53
CA LYS A 472 25.51 -5.12 -28.23
C LYS A 472 24.24 -4.50 -27.64
N TYR A 473 23.08 -5.07 -27.94
CA TYR A 473 21.79 -4.42 -27.72
C TYR A 473 21.12 -4.85 -26.42
N ASP A 474 20.49 -3.89 -25.75
CA ASP A 474 19.63 -4.17 -24.60
C ASP A 474 18.28 -4.76 -25.06
N MET A 475 17.79 -4.32 -26.22
CA MET A 475 16.52 -4.74 -26.81
C MET A 475 16.63 -4.95 -28.32
N THR A 476 15.93 -5.96 -28.84
CA THR A 476 15.73 -6.22 -30.27
C THR A 476 14.25 -6.31 -30.58
N ILE A 477 13.81 -5.51 -31.54
CA ILE A 477 12.39 -5.33 -31.91
C ILE A 477 12.20 -5.80 -33.36
N PHE A 478 11.29 -6.74 -33.60
CA PHE A 478 11.04 -7.32 -34.92
C PHE A 478 9.63 -7.00 -35.40
N ALA A 479 9.52 -5.94 -36.20
CA ALA A 479 8.26 -5.51 -36.80
C ALA A 479 7.77 -6.47 -37.89
N CYS A 480 6.46 -6.52 -38.09
CA CYS A 480 5.88 -7.34 -39.14
C CYS A 480 6.19 -6.77 -40.54
N ARG A 481 6.80 -7.61 -41.36
CA ARG A 481 7.11 -7.33 -42.77
C ARG A 481 5.94 -7.52 -43.74
N GLY A 482 4.80 -8.01 -43.26
CA GLY A 482 3.61 -8.29 -44.08
C GLY A 482 3.57 -9.66 -44.76
N GLY A 483 4.47 -10.56 -44.41
CA GLY A 483 4.41 -11.95 -44.86
C GLY A 483 5.36 -12.85 -44.10
N GLU A 484 4.98 -14.12 -43.95
CA GLU A 484 5.79 -15.16 -43.31
C GLU A 484 7.07 -15.40 -44.12
N VAL A 485 8.22 -15.10 -43.51
CA VAL A 485 9.54 -15.43 -44.06
C VAL A 485 10.36 -16.14 -43.00
N ASN A 486 10.44 -17.46 -43.16
CA ASN A 486 11.21 -18.33 -42.28
C ASN A 486 12.64 -17.85 -42.12
N LYS A 487 13.13 -17.89 -40.88
CA LYS A 487 14.49 -17.47 -40.53
C LYS A 487 15.41 -18.69 -40.44
N PRO A 488 16.68 -18.57 -40.90
CA PRO A 488 17.66 -19.63 -40.77
C PRO A 488 17.76 -20.12 -39.33
N VAL A 489 18.01 -21.42 -39.15
CA VAL A 489 18.18 -22.02 -37.81
C VAL A 489 19.28 -21.29 -37.03
N SER A 490 20.40 -20.95 -37.69
CA SER A 490 21.51 -20.20 -37.08
C SER A 490 21.07 -18.83 -36.54
N ALA A 491 20.29 -18.07 -37.30
CA ALA A 491 19.77 -16.78 -36.87
C ALA A 491 18.86 -16.90 -35.64
N ARG A 492 17.96 -17.89 -35.62
CA ARG A 492 17.08 -18.15 -34.47
C ARG A 492 17.86 -18.61 -33.25
N MET A 493 18.90 -19.41 -33.43
CA MET A 493 19.81 -19.80 -32.35
C MET A 493 20.60 -18.61 -31.81
N ASN A 494 21.04 -17.68 -32.67
CA ASN A 494 21.71 -16.46 -32.20
C ASN A 494 20.77 -15.62 -31.32
N LEU A 495 19.51 -15.46 -31.74
CA LEU A 495 18.51 -14.71 -30.99
C LEU A 495 18.15 -15.40 -29.65
N LEU A 496 18.06 -16.74 -29.64
CA LEU A 496 17.85 -17.52 -28.43
C LEU A 496 19.02 -17.34 -27.45
N ASN A 497 20.26 -17.45 -27.94
CA ASN A 497 21.46 -17.26 -27.11
C ASN A 497 21.55 -15.82 -26.58
N TYR A 498 21.20 -14.83 -27.40
CA TYR A 498 21.11 -13.42 -27.01
C TYR A 498 20.11 -13.23 -25.87
N ALA A 499 18.88 -13.72 -26.03
CA ALA A 499 17.85 -13.63 -25.01
C ALA A 499 18.29 -14.34 -23.72
N ASN A 500 18.87 -15.54 -23.82
CA ASN A 500 19.35 -16.27 -22.63
C ASN A 500 20.45 -15.54 -21.85
N LYS A 501 21.23 -14.66 -22.49
CA LYS A 501 22.23 -13.80 -21.81
C LYS A 501 21.62 -12.61 -21.07
N GLY A 502 20.33 -12.33 -21.26
CA GLY A 502 19.66 -11.14 -20.75
C GLY A 502 18.96 -10.30 -21.81
N GLY A 503 19.03 -10.70 -23.08
CA GLY A 503 18.43 -9.97 -24.19
C GLY A 503 16.92 -9.83 -24.05
N ARG A 504 16.39 -8.74 -24.61
CA ARG A 504 14.97 -8.43 -24.63
C ARG A 504 14.45 -8.47 -26.06
N VAL A 505 13.45 -9.29 -26.31
CA VAL A 505 12.92 -9.51 -27.67
C VAL A 505 11.45 -9.11 -27.73
N TYR A 506 11.08 -8.32 -28.73
CA TYR A 506 9.70 -8.10 -29.11
C TYR A 506 9.47 -8.50 -30.56
N ALA A 507 8.37 -9.21 -30.83
CA ALA A 507 7.97 -9.59 -32.18
C ALA A 507 6.45 -9.39 -32.37
N THR A 508 6.03 -9.02 -33.58
CA THR A 508 4.61 -8.84 -33.94
C THR A 508 4.19 -9.73 -35.12
N HIS A 509 2.98 -10.31 -35.05
CA HIS A 509 2.33 -11.06 -36.12
C HIS A 509 3.29 -12.02 -36.86
N PHE A 510 3.51 -11.90 -38.18
CA PHE A 510 4.39 -12.81 -38.95
C PHE A 510 5.85 -12.87 -38.44
N SER A 511 6.28 -11.98 -37.54
CA SER A 511 7.53 -12.14 -36.80
C SER A 511 7.50 -13.29 -35.78
N TYR A 512 6.38 -14.01 -35.62
CA TYR A 512 6.33 -15.29 -34.90
C TYR A 512 7.32 -16.31 -35.45
N VAL A 513 7.81 -16.15 -36.70
CA VAL A 513 8.87 -16.98 -37.30
C VAL A 513 10.16 -17.02 -36.46
N TRP A 514 10.33 -16.09 -35.52
CA TRP A 514 11.41 -16.12 -34.52
C TRP A 514 11.14 -17.09 -33.36
N LEU A 515 9.87 -17.36 -33.06
CA LEU A 515 9.40 -18.16 -31.92
C LEU A 515 8.97 -19.57 -32.36
N TYR A 516 8.44 -19.68 -33.57
CA TYR A 516 7.82 -20.87 -34.12
C TYR A 516 8.42 -21.23 -35.47
N ASN A 517 8.30 -22.50 -35.87
CA ASN A 517 8.89 -23.02 -37.07
C ASN A 517 8.03 -24.11 -37.74
N LYS A 518 7.56 -23.88 -38.97
CA LYS A 518 7.15 -24.95 -39.90
C LYS A 518 8.36 -25.37 -40.72
N PHE A 519 9.14 -26.38 -40.31
CA PHE A 519 9.99 -27.05 -41.31
C PHE A 519 9.23 -28.22 -41.91
N SER A 520 8.76 -27.94 -43.12
CA SER A 520 8.69 -28.87 -44.24
C SER A 520 9.71 -30.00 -44.12
N THR A 521 9.22 -31.22 -44.35
CA THR A 521 9.90 -32.51 -44.41
C THR A 521 11.02 -32.64 -45.47
N ALA A 522 11.56 -31.52 -45.97
CA ALA A 522 12.59 -31.48 -47.01
C ALA A 522 13.82 -30.68 -46.54
N VAL A 523 14.68 -31.32 -45.72
CA VAL A 523 16.07 -30.87 -45.50
C VAL A 523 17.01 -31.94 -46.07
N PRO A 524 17.95 -31.61 -46.97
CA PRO A 524 19.02 -32.53 -47.37
C PRO A 524 19.88 -32.90 -46.16
N SER A 525 20.07 -34.20 -45.96
CA SER A 525 20.88 -34.81 -44.89
C SER A 525 22.38 -34.50 -45.04
N PRO A 526 23.18 -34.31 -43.97
CA PRO A 526 22.82 -34.24 -42.54
C PRO A 526 23.03 -32.84 -41.90
N PRO A 527 22.14 -32.37 -40.98
CA PRO A 527 22.29 -31.09 -40.28
C PRO A 527 23.09 -31.21 -38.95
N PRO A 528 23.92 -30.22 -38.56
CA PRO A 528 24.81 -30.33 -37.40
C PRO A 528 24.16 -30.29 -36.00
N TRP A 529 22.88 -29.94 -35.84
CA TRP A 529 22.21 -29.98 -34.52
C TRP A 529 20.71 -30.26 -34.67
N GLY A 530 20.31 -31.48 -34.31
CA GLY A 530 18.92 -31.92 -34.22
C GLY A 530 18.40 -32.56 -35.50
N ALA A 531 18.06 -33.85 -35.43
CA ALA A 531 17.39 -34.57 -36.50
C ALA A 531 16.12 -33.84 -36.96
N ALA A 532 15.70 -34.05 -38.21
CA ALA A 532 14.35 -33.73 -38.64
C ALA A 532 13.36 -34.24 -37.58
N GLY A 533 12.72 -33.34 -36.82
CA GLY A 533 11.74 -33.71 -35.79
C GLY A 533 11.91 -33.12 -34.38
N THR A 534 12.94 -32.33 -34.04
CA THR A 534 12.93 -31.57 -32.76
C THR A 534 12.48 -30.12 -32.98
N PRO A 535 11.35 -29.68 -32.40
CA PRO A 535 10.89 -28.28 -32.47
C PRO A 535 11.94 -27.32 -31.92
N PHE A 536 11.97 -26.10 -32.47
CA PHE A 536 12.77 -25.00 -31.90
C PHE A 536 12.35 -24.75 -30.45
N PRO A 537 13.25 -24.47 -29.49
CA PRO A 537 12.89 -24.44 -28.07
C PRO A 537 11.74 -23.48 -27.73
N TRP A 538 11.66 -22.30 -28.36
CA TRP A 538 10.54 -21.38 -28.09
C TRP A 538 9.21 -21.82 -28.71
N ALA A 539 9.21 -22.76 -29.65
CA ALA A 539 7.98 -23.30 -30.22
C ALA A 539 7.16 -24.10 -29.19
N THR A 540 7.74 -24.44 -28.03
CA THR A 540 7.04 -25.07 -26.91
C THR A 540 6.52 -24.06 -25.88
N THR A 541 6.63 -22.75 -26.14
CA THR A 541 6.16 -21.72 -25.19
C THR A 541 4.67 -21.43 -25.33
N ALA A 542 4.13 -21.62 -26.52
CA ALA A 542 2.73 -21.44 -26.85
C ALA A 542 2.29 -22.47 -27.89
N ASP A 543 0.98 -22.68 -28.00
CA ASP A 543 0.37 -23.45 -29.08
C ASP A 543 0.22 -22.54 -30.31
N PHE A 544 1.06 -22.77 -31.32
CA PHE A 544 1.09 -21.99 -32.54
C PHE A 544 0.24 -22.67 -33.62
N GLY A 545 -0.85 -22.01 -33.98
CA GLY A 545 -1.79 -22.43 -35.01
C GLY A 545 -1.89 -21.47 -36.19
N PRO A 546 -0.82 -21.06 -36.89
CA PRO A 546 -0.89 -20.07 -37.98
C PRO A 546 -1.70 -20.52 -39.21
N ALA A 547 -2.19 -21.76 -39.21
CA ALA A 547 -3.14 -22.25 -40.21
C ALA A 547 -4.61 -21.98 -39.85
N ASN A 548 -4.91 -21.47 -38.63
CA ASN A 548 -6.26 -21.28 -38.12
C ASN A 548 -6.97 -20.02 -38.66
N GLY A 549 -6.26 -19.15 -39.40
CA GLY A 549 -6.82 -18.29 -40.45
C GLY A 549 -7.84 -17.21 -40.03
N ALA A 550 -8.15 -17.08 -38.74
CA ALA A 550 -9.02 -16.02 -38.28
C ALA A 550 -8.26 -14.69 -38.27
N GLN A 551 -8.85 -13.71 -38.94
CA GLN A 551 -8.35 -12.34 -38.99
C GLN A 551 -9.54 -11.42 -38.78
N TRP A 552 -9.33 -10.36 -38.01
CA TRP A 552 -10.35 -9.35 -37.77
C TRP A 552 -9.84 -8.01 -38.27
N SER A 553 -10.72 -7.23 -38.90
CA SER A 553 -10.45 -5.81 -39.13
C SER A 553 -10.39 -5.04 -37.82
N SER A 554 -11.24 -5.41 -36.86
CA SER A 554 -11.23 -4.95 -35.48
C SER A 554 -11.81 -6.03 -34.56
N ALA A 555 -11.16 -6.28 -33.42
CA ALA A 555 -11.59 -7.25 -32.42
C ALA A 555 -11.59 -6.63 -31.02
N THR A 556 -12.62 -6.94 -30.24
CA THR A 556 -12.61 -6.64 -28.80
C THR A 556 -11.83 -7.71 -28.06
N THR A 557 -10.93 -7.26 -27.19
CA THR A 557 -10.01 -8.12 -26.45
C THR A 557 -10.11 -7.84 -24.96
N SER A 558 -10.16 -8.90 -24.16
CA SER A 558 -10.20 -8.82 -22.71
C SER A 558 -8.80 -8.87 -22.13
N LEU A 559 -8.57 -8.05 -21.11
CA LEU A 559 -7.36 -8.03 -20.31
C LEU A 559 -7.41 -9.12 -19.25
N ASP A 560 -6.32 -9.89 -19.16
CA ASP A 560 -6.12 -10.84 -18.07
C ASP A 560 -5.68 -10.09 -16.81
N THR A 561 -6.58 -10.00 -15.83
CA THR A 561 -6.34 -9.31 -14.55
C THR A 561 -6.22 -10.27 -13.37
N SER A 562 -5.92 -11.55 -13.66
CA SER A 562 -5.70 -12.59 -12.65
C SER A 562 -4.34 -12.48 -11.94
N PHE A 563 -3.45 -11.62 -12.42
CA PHE A 563 -2.09 -11.43 -11.90
C PHE A 563 -1.76 -9.94 -11.69
N PRO A 564 -0.83 -9.59 -10.77
CA PRO A 564 -0.60 -8.21 -10.35
C PRO A 564 -0.26 -7.22 -11.48
N LYS A 565 0.56 -7.63 -12.45
CA LYS A 565 0.91 -6.77 -13.58
C LYS A 565 -0.24 -6.60 -14.57
N GLY A 566 -1.11 -7.60 -14.73
CA GLY A 566 -2.34 -7.50 -15.50
C GLY A 566 -3.32 -6.49 -14.88
N VAL A 567 -3.45 -6.51 -13.55
CA VAL A 567 -4.20 -5.49 -12.80
C VAL A 567 -3.60 -4.10 -13.01
N ALA A 568 -2.28 -3.95 -12.87
CA ALA A 568 -1.60 -2.68 -13.08
C ALA A 568 -1.77 -2.15 -14.51
N PHE A 569 -1.74 -3.03 -15.52
CA PHE A 569 -1.97 -2.66 -16.91
C PHE A 569 -3.40 -2.15 -17.13
N ALA A 570 -4.40 -2.83 -16.56
CA ALA A 570 -5.79 -2.38 -16.62
C ALA A 570 -6.00 -1.03 -15.91
N GLN A 571 -5.40 -0.84 -14.74
CA GLN A 571 -5.43 0.43 -13.99
C GLN A 571 -4.71 1.56 -14.73
N TRP A 572 -3.62 1.25 -15.42
CA TRP A 572 -2.88 2.20 -16.24
C TRP A 572 -3.71 2.67 -17.44
N LEU A 573 -4.36 1.75 -18.17
CA LEU A 573 -5.28 2.11 -19.27
C LEU A 573 -6.52 2.88 -18.80
N ASN A 574 -6.94 2.68 -17.54
CA ASN A 574 -8.06 3.41 -16.93
C ASN A 574 -7.68 4.85 -16.53
N GLN A 575 -6.40 5.21 -16.52
CA GLN A 575 -5.99 6.59 -16.20
C GLN A 575 -6.52 7.56 -17.24
N PRO A 576 -7.07 8.73 -16.84
CA PRO A 576 -7.58 9.73 -17.78
C PRO A 576 -6.53 10.24 -18.78
N SER A 577 -5.25 10.28 -18.38
CA SER A 577 -4.14 10.70 -19.24
C SER A 577 -3.72 9.63 -20.25
N VAL A 578 -4.05 8.36 -20.01
CA VAL A 578 -3.76 7.24 -20.90
C VAL A 578 -4.98 6.98 -21.77
N GLY A 579 -6.08 6.51 -21.17
CA GLY A 579 -7.29 6.08 -21.85
C GLY A 579 -7.05 4.90 -22.80
N GLY A 580 -7.97 3.93 -22.84
CA GLY A 580 -7.84 2.81 -23.77
C GLY A 580 -8.86 1.71 -23.54
N LEU A 581 -9.39 1.63 -22.32
CA LEU A 581 -10.50 0.74 -22.00
C LEU A 581 -11.79 1.20 -22.70
N LEU A 582 -12.59 0.23 -23.12
CA LEU A 582 -13.93 0.47 -23.68
C LEU A 582 -14.94 0.93 -22.62
N ALA A 583 -14.68 0.62 -21.36
CA ALA A 583 -15.47 1.05 -20.21
C ALA A 583 -14.55 1.28 -19.00
N PRO A 584 -14.93 2.17 -18.07
CA PRO A 584 -14.22 2.31 -16.80
C PRO A 584 -14.15 0.98 -16.04
N LEU A 585 -13.10 0.81 -15.24
CA LEU A 585 -12.98 -0.38 -14.39
C LEU A 585 -14.18 -0.53 -13.44
N PRO A 586 -14.69 -1.75 -13.22
CA PRO A 586 -15.69 -2.01 -12.19
C PRO A 586 -15.21 -1.56 -10.81
N ALA A 587 -16.16 -1.17 -9.95
CA ALA A 587 -15.86 -0.93 -8.53
C ALA A 587 -15.51 -2.22 -7.77
N THR A 588 -15.73 -3.41 -8.35
CA THR A 588 -15.36 -4.68 -7.73
C THR A 588 -13.83 -4.85 -7.67
N PRO A 589 -13.30 -5.52 -6.64
CA PRO A 589 -11.87 -5.82 -6.57
C PRO A 589 -11.42 -6.74 -7.72
N PRO A 590 -10.16 -6.67 -8.16
CA PRO A 590 -9.62 -7.56 -9.18
C PRO A 590 -9.57 -9.02 -8.68
N PRO A 591 -9.62 -10.03 -9.57
CA PRO A 591 -9.77 -9.91 -11.01
C PRO A 591 -11.12 -9.31 -11.40
N TYR A 592 -11.11 -8.34 -12.30
CA TYR A 592 -12.31 -7.56 -12.60
C TYR A 592 -13.34 -8.40 -13.38
N ALA A 593 -14.61 -8.29 -13.00
CA ALA A 593 -15.73 -8.94 -13.65
C ALA A 593 -16.84 -7.90 -13.97
N PRO A 594 -17.21 -7.70 -15.25
CA PRO A 594 -16.60 -8.30 -16.44
C PRO A 594 -15.14 -7.88 -16.62
N ALA A 595 -14.36 -8.71 -17.33
CA ALA A 595 -12.96 -8.40 -17.61
C ALA A 595 -12.85 -7.08 -18.39
N PRO A 596 -11.86 -6.21 -18.11
CA PRO A 596 -11.69 -4.94 -18.81
C PRO A 596 -11.34 -5.22 -20.27
N GLN A 597 -11.85 -4.41 -21.19
CA GLN A 597 -11.71 -4.66 -22.63
C GLN A 597 -11.11 -3.49 -23.38
N ILE A 598 -10.40 -3.78 -24.47
CA ILE A 598 -9.89 -2.82 -25.46
C ILE A 598 -10.24 -3.28 -26.88
N ASN A 599 -10.27 -2.35 -27.84
CA ASN A 599 -10.31 -2.71 -29.26
C ASN A 599 -8.89 -2.82 -29.82
N ILE A 600 -8.66 -3.87 -30.62
CA ILE A 600 -7.44 -4.09 -31.39
C ILE A 600 -7.85 -4.17 -32.87
N ASP A 601 -7.27 -3.29 -33.69
CA ASP A 601 -7.46 -3.34 -35.13
C ASP A 601 -6.45 -4.30 -35.76
N GLU A 602 -6.86 -4.96 -36.84
CA GLU A 602 -6.05 -5.97 -37.53
C GLU A 602 -5.53 -7.11 -36.64
N ALA A 603 -6.35 -7.61 -35.72
CA ALA A 603 -6.06 -8.78 -34.90
C ALA A 603 -5.87 -10.06 -35.76
N ARG A 604 -5.05 -10.99 -35.26
CA ARG A 604 -4.68 -12.25 -35.92
C ARG A 604 -4.86 -13.43 -34.97
N HIS A 605 -4.76 -14.64 -35.52
CA HIS A 605 -4.93 -15.89 -34.79
C HIS A 605 -3.90 -16.92 -35.25
N ASP A 606 -2.64 -16.62 -34.94
CA ASP A 606 -1.51 -17.50 -35.12
C ASP A 606 -1.12 -18.21 -33.81
N VAL A 607 -1.62 -17.74 -32.66
CA VAL A 607 -1.39 -18.35 -31.34
C VAL A 607 -2.70 -18.58 -30.59
N ASP A 608 -2.86 -19.79 -30.06
CA ASP A 608 -4.05 -20.20 -29.31
C ASP A 608 -3.89 -19.89 -27.81
N GLU A 609 -2.89 -20.46 -27.14
CA GLU A 609 -2.62 -20.25 -25.71
C GLU A 609 -1.13 -20.48 -25.37
N PRO A 610 -0.58 -19.87 -24.29
CA PRO A 610 0.68 -20.31 -23.72
C PRO A 610 0.56 -21.74 -23.20
N VAL A 611 1.48 -22.63 -23.57
CA VAL A 611 1.53 -24.03 -23.10
C VAL A 611 2.68 -24.28 -22.13
N PHE A 612 3.58 -23.31 -21.99
CA PHE A 612 4.65 -23.32 -21.01
C PHE A 612 4.21 -22.65 -19.71
N SER A 613 4.53 -23.25 -18.57
CA SER A 613 4.14 -22.73 -17.24
C SER A 613 4.75 -21.38 -16.88
N GLY A 614 5.83 -20.96 -17.55
CA GLY A 614 6.40 -19.62 -17.42
C GLY A 614 5.91 -18.62 -18.49
N GLY A 615 4.95 -19.01 -19.33
CA GLY A 615 4.27 -18.13 -20.27
C GLY A 615 3.12 -17.39 -19.60
N GLN A 616 3.07 -16.07 -19.77
CA GLN A 616 2.04 -15.19 -19.23
C GLN A 616 1.23 -14.60 -20.39
N ALA A 617 -0.05 -14.93 -20.43
CA ALA A 617 -1.01 -14.26 -21.31
C ALA A 617 -1.45 -12.92 -20.73
N TRP A 618 -1.71 -11.95 -21.61
CA TRP A 618 -2.15 -10.60 -21.22
C TRP A 618 -3.47 -10.20 -21.86
N LEU A 619 -3.67 -10.57 -23.12
CA LEU A 619 -4.80 -10.15 -23.94
C LEU A 619 -5.35 -11.34 -24.71
N ARG A 620 -6.67 -11.48 -24.74
CA ARG A 620 -7.37 -12.50 -25.53
C ARG A 620 -8.57 -11.89 -26.23
N THR A 621 -8.85 -12.29 -27.47
CA THR A 621 -10.13 -11.94 -28.11
C THR A 621 -11.30 -12.56 -27.34
N THR A 622 -12.42 -11.85 -27.28
CA THR A 622 -13.66 -12.41 -26.74
C THR A 622 -14.49 -13.08 -27.83
N THR A 623 -15.26 -14.11 -27.46
CA THR A 623 -16.29 -14.67 -28.33
C THR A 623 -17.38 -13.63 -28.60
N GLY A 624 -17.97 -13.63 -29.80
CA GLY A 624 -19.04 -12.66 -30.17
C GLY A 624 -18.75 -11.75 -31.37
N PHE A 625 -17.60 -11.89 -32.02
CA PHE A 625 -17.26 -11.21 -33.28
C PHE A 625 -16.91 -12.25 -34.35
N THR A 626 -17.06 -11.97 -35.64
CA THR A 626 -16.73 -12.95 -36.69
C THR A 626 -15.27 -12.81 -37.13
N PRO A 627 -14.44 -13.88 -37.11
CA PRO A 627 -14.74 -15.24 -36.65
C PRO A 627 -14.85 -15.36 -35.12
N SER A 628 -15.84 -16.11 -34.62
CA SER A 628 -16.15 -16.18 -33.17
C SER A 628 -15.28 -17.22 -32.47
N VAL A 629 -13.98 -16.94 -32.43
CA VAL A 629 -12.96 -17.78 -31.79
C VAL A 629 -12.17 -16.94 -30.78
N ALA A 630 -11.88 -17.51 -29.62
CA ALA A 630 -10.95 -16.93 -28.67
C ALA A 630 -9.52 -17.18 -29.16
N SER A 631 -8.68 -16.15 -29.11
CA SER A 631 -7.29 -16.19 -29.57
C SER A 631 -6.42 -15.32 -28.66
N LEU A 632 -5.22 -15.80 -28.36
CA LEU A 632 -4.22 -15.08 -27.61
C LEU A 632 -3.64 -13.93 -28.44
N GLN A 633 -3.79 -12.70 -27.96
CA GLN A 633 -3.35 -11.49 -28.67
C GLN A 633 -2.01 -10.96 -28.16
N HIS A 634 -1.67 -11.23 -26.90
CA HIS A 634 -0.38 -10.84 -26.36
C HIS A 634 0.07 -11.79 -25.26
N TYR A 635 1.33 -12.25 -25.34
CA TYR A 635 1.92 -13.08 -24.31
C TYR A 635 3.41 -12.83 -24.15
N THR A 636 3.92 -13.22 -22.98
CA THR A 636 5.30 -12.99 -22.59
C THR A 636 5.88 -14.21 -21.90
N PHE A 637 7.17 -14.42 -22.02
CA PHE A 637 7.89 -15.42 -21.21
C PHE A 637 9.32 -14.94 -20.94
N ASN A 638 9.87 -15.36 -19.80
CA ASN A 638 11.27 -15.11 -19.48
C ASN A 638 12.14 -16.26 -20.00
N THR A 639 13.40 -15.96 -20.28
CA THR A 639 14.41 -16.88 -20.81
C THR A 639 15.62 -16.88 -19.87
N ASP A 640 16.37 -17.97 -19.70
CA ASP A 640 16.30 -19.26 -20.38
C ASP A 640 15.15 -20.14 -19.87
N ILE A 641 14.29 -20.63 -20.77
CA ILE A 641 13.12 -21.46 -20.44
C ILE A 641 13.49 -22.83 -19.84
N THR A 642 14.76 -23.24 -19.95
CA THR A 642 15.29 -24.45 -19.32
C THR A 642 15.70 -24.25 -17.86
N LYS A 643 15.68 -23.00 -17.38
CA LYS A 643 16.09 -22.62 -16.03
C LYS A 643 14.88 -22.33 -15.15
N PRO A 644 14.99 -22.52 -13.82
CA PRO A 644 13.96 -22.09 -12.89
C PRO A 644 13.78 -20.57 -12.94
N PRO A 645 12.60 -20.02 -12.61
CA PRO A 645 12.30 -18.60 -12.80
C PRO A 645 13.30 -17.62 -12.16
N ALA A 646 13.85 -17.96 -10.99
CA ALA A 646 14.87 -17.16 -10.30
C ALA A 646 16.23 -17.07 -11.04
N GLN A 647 16.48 -17.91 -12.03
CA GLN A 647 17.70 -17.92 -12.86
C GLN A 647 17.47 -17.41 -14.28
N GLN A 648 16.24 -16.98 -14.59
CA GLN A 648 15.93 -16.41 -15.90
C GLN A 648 16.40 -14.94 -15.96
N CYS A 649 16.93 -14.56 -17.11
CA CYS A 649 17.69 -13.34 -17.34
C CYS A 649 17.14 -12.48 -18.50
N GLY A 650 16.58 -13.10 -19.53
CA GLY A 650 15.98 -12.45 -20.70
C GLY A 650 14.46 -12.54 -20.75
N ARG A 651 13.86 -11.78 -21.65
CA ARG A 651 12.40 -11.75 -21.81
C ARG A 651 12.02 -11.63 -23.28
N VAL A 652 10.98 -12.36 -23.66
CA VAL A 652 10.39 -12.35 -24.99
C VAL A 652 8.92 -11.96 -24.87
N LEU A 653 8.51 -11.01 -25.68
CA LEU A 653 7.12 -10.55 -25.84
C LEU A 653 6.68 -10.80 -27.27
N TYR A 654 5.43 -11.22 -27.44
CA TYR A 654 4.81 -11.40 -28.74
C TYR A 654 3.42 -10.81 -28.76
N SER A 655 3.12 -10.03 -29.81
CA SER A 655 1.76 -9.57 -30.14
C SER A 655 1.27 -10.25 -31.40
N ASP A 656 0.07 -10.82 -31.34
CA ASP A 656 -0.60 -11.46 -32.47
C ASP A 656 -1.55 -10.50 -33.22
N PHE A 657 -1.09 -9.27 -33.39
CA PHE A 657 -1.80 -8.20 -34.09
C PHE A 657 -0.78 -7.18 -34.62
N HIS A 658 -1.19 -6.40 -35.61
CA HIS A 658 -0.40 -5.26 -36.06
C HIS A 658 -0.52 -4.11 -35.07
N VAL A 659 0.60 -3.62 -34.53
CA VAL A 659 0.58 -2.55 -33.53
C VAL A 659 0.28 -1.20 -34.17
N THR A 660 0.75 -0.97 -35.39
CA THR A 660 0.52 0.28 -36.12
C THR A 660 -0.22 -0.04 -37.41
N ALA A 661 -1.54 -0.10 -37.35
CA ALA A 661 -2.38 -0.42 -38.51
C ALA A 661 -2.14 0.55 -39.69
N ASN A 662 -2.18 0.03 -40.92
CA ASN A 662 -2.08 0.80 -42.17
C ASN A 662 -0.81 1.66 -42.37
N SER A 663 0.34 1.26 -41.83
CA SER A 663 1.53 2.12 -41.88
C SER A 663 2.24 2.17 -43.25
N ALA A 664 2.19 1.08 -44.04
CA ALA A 664 2.79 0.98 -45.39
C ALA A 664 4.17 1.66 -45.51
N THR A 665 5.13 1.21 -44.70
CA THR A 665 6.41 1.92 -44.46
C THR A 665 7.51 1.59 -45.46
N GLN A 666 7.23 0.80 -46.50
CA GLN A 666 8.25 0.30 -47.41
C GLN A 666 9.15 1.42 -47.95
N ASP A 667 10.44 1.32 -47.59
CA ASP A 667 11.50 2.24 -47.99
C ASP A 667 11.27 3.70 -47.57
N ALA A 668 10.28 3.99 -46.74
CA ALA A 668 10.05 5.32 -46.21
C ALA A 668 11.29 5.81 -45.44
N VAL A 669 11.60 7.10 -45.55
CA VAL A 669 12.75 7.67 -44.84
C VAL A 669 12.26 8.23 -43.52
N PHE A 670 12.67 7.61 -42.42
CA PHE A 670 12.28 8.03 -41.08
C PHE A 670 12.62 9.51 -40.85
N PRO A 671 11.71 10.30 -40.25
CA PRO A 671 10.43 9.91 -39.63
C PRO A 671 9.20 10.15 -40.53
N ALA A 672 9.34 10.18 -41.86
CA ALA A 672 8.27 10.64 -42.76
C ALA A 672 7.00 9.76 -42.71
N GLU A 673 7.14 8.48 -42.41
CA GLU A 673 6.05 7.51 -42.21
C GLU A 673 5.32 7.68 -40.87
N CYS A 674 5.91 8.39 -39.91
CA CYS A 674 5.32 8.55 -38.59
C CYS A 674 4.31 9.70 -38.55
N ASN A 675 3.05 9.38 -38.27
CA ASN A 675 2.03 10.39 -38.00
C ASN A 675 2.21 11.04 -36.62
N ASN A 676 1.64 12.24 -36.46
CA ASN A 676 1.61 12.99 -35.18
C ASN A 676 0.29 12.78 -34.41
N ASN A 677 -0.48 11.75 -34.73
CA ASN A 677 -1.75 11.48 -34.06
C ASN A 677 -1.50 10.98 -32.63
N ALA A 678 -2.50 11.16 -31.76
CA ALA A 678 -2.50 10.52 -30.45
C ALA A 678 -2.38 9.00 -30.59
N MET A 679 -1.76 8.35 -29.58
CA MET A 679 -1.61 6.90 -29.61
C MET A 679 -2.96 6.18 -29.64
N THR A 680 -3.08 5.18 -30.49
CA THR A 680 -4.21 4.23 -30.48
C THR A 680 -4.15 3.29 -29.26
N ALA A 681 -5.21 2.53 -29.00
CA ALA A 681 -5.23 1.57 -27.88
C ALA A 681 -4.13 0.50 -28.03
N GLN A 682 -3.92 -0.03 -29.23
CA GLN A 682 -2.85 -0.99 -29.54
C GLN A 682 -1.44 -0.38 -29.45
N GLU A 683 -1.25 0.89 -29.83
CA GLU A 683 0.03 1.59 -29.62
C GLU A 683 0.32 1.81 -28.14
N LYS A 684 -0.71 2.05 -27.31
CA LYS A 684 -0.58 2.14 -25.85
C LYS A 684 -0.26 0.79 -25.21
N VAL A 685 -0.82 -0.31 -25.73
CA VAL A 685 -0.42 -1.66 -25.34
C VAL A 685 1.07 -1.82 -25.56
N LEU A 686 1.58 -1.50 -26.76
CA LEU A 686 3.02 -1.58 -27.00
C LEU A 686 3.80 -0.64 -26.07
N ALA A 687 3.36 0.60 -25.85
CA ALA A 687 4.07 1.51 -24.95
C ALA A 687 4.25 0.91 -23.55
N PHE A 688 3.18 0.37 -22.95
CA PHE A 688 3.25 -0.32 -21.66
C PHE A 688 4.18 -1.53 -21.72
N MET A 689 4.07 -2.34 -22.77
CA MET A 689 4.87 -3.56 -22.94
C MET A 689 6.34 -3.27 -23.21
N LEU A 690 6.70 -2.16 -23.85
CA LEU A 690 8.11 -1.73 -24.02
C LEU A 690 8.74 -1.36 -22.67
N PHE A 691 7.99 -0.69 -21.80
CA PHE A 691 8.43 -0.39 -20.45
C PHE A 691 8.52 -1.65 -19.59
N ASP A 692 7.57 -2.57 -19.71
CA ASP A 692 7.68 -3.89 -19.07
C ASP A 692 8.88 -4.67 -19.61
N LEU A 693 9.11 -4.68 -20.92
CA LEU A 693 10.22 -5.36 -21.56
C LEU A 693 11.57 -4.83 -21.06
N ALA A 694 11.69 -3.50 -20.94
CA ALA A 694 12.87 -2.84 -20.41
C ALA A 694 13.03 -3.09 -18.90
N SER A 695 11.94 -3.36 -18.17
CA SER A 695 12.00 -3.64 -16.74
C SER A 695 12.88 -4.86 -16.45
N CYS A 696 13.46 -4.85 -15.26
CA CYS A 696 14.32 -5.94 -14.82
C CYS A 696 13.50 -7.23 -14.57
N ILE A 697 14.17 -8.38 -14.65
CA ILE A 697 13.52 -9.69 -14.55
C ILE A 697 13.45 -10.08 -13.10
N ASN A 698 12.34 -9.77 -12.47
CA ASN A 698 12.04 -10.25 -11.14
C ASN A 698 10.74 -11.03 -11.12
N THR A 699 10.83 -12.31 -10.74
CA THR A 699 9.70 -13.07 -10.19
C THR A 699 9.45 -12.74 -8.72
N VAL A 700 10.31 -11.92 -8.12
CA VAL A 700 10.20 -11.39 -6.75
C VAL A 700 10.67 -9.93 -6.82
N PRO A 701 9.84 -8.91 -6.65
CA PRO A 701 10.26 -7.50 -6.65
C PRO A 701 11.54 -7.34 -5.82
N PRO A 702 12.53 -6.53 -6.23
CA PRO A 702 13.67 -6.29 -5.37
C PRO A 702 13.08 -5.69 -4.11
N LYS A 703 13.20 -6.45 -3.02
CA LYS A 703 12.79 -6.01 -1.70
C LYS A 703 13.49 -4.65 -1.52
N PRO A 704 12.77 -3.51 -1.50
CA PRO A 704 13.37 -2.23 -1.09
C PRO A 704 14.14 -2.55 0.17
N PRO A 705 15.40 -2.07 0.39
CA PRO A 705 16.25 -2.52 1.47
C PRO A 705 15.39 -2.61 2.71
N THR A 706 15.00 -3.85 3.07
CA THR A 706 13.90 -3.95 4.01
C THR A 706 14.52 -3.54 5.30
N CYS A 707 14.09 -2.39 5.76
CA CYS A 707 13.87 -2.32 7.17
C CYS A 707 12.95 -3.49 7.51
N THR A 708 13.49 -4.47 8.24
CA THR A 708 12.71 -5.55 8.81
C THR A 708 11.96 -4.92 9.98
N PRO A 709 10.62 -4.78 9.92
CA PRO A 709 9.83 -4.23 11.01
C PRO A 709 10.13 -5.01 12.27
N LYS A 710 10.65 -4.33 13.29
CA LYS A 710 10.83 -4.97 14.59
C LYS A 710 9.49 -4.99 15.29
N ASP A 711 9.09 -6.14 15.80
CA ASP A 711 7.91 -6.25 16.67
C ASP A 711 8.22 -5.77 18.10
N CYS A 712 7.18 -5.66 18.93
CA CYS A 712 7.32 -5.18 20.31
C CYS A 712 8.36 -6.01 21.11
N ALA A 713 8.31 -7.35 20.98
CA ALA A 713 9.18 -8.25 21.71
C ALA A 713 10.66 -8.09 21.34
N SER A 714 10.98 -8.01 20.05
CA SER A 714 12.35 -7.82 19.53
C SER A 714 12.93 -6.44 19.82
N GLN A 715 12.06 -5.45 20.13
CA GLN A 715 12.47 -4.12 20.59
C GLN A 715 12.56 -4.00 22.12
N GLY A 716 12.19 -5.05 22.85
CA GLY A 716 12.11 -4.98 24.31
C GLY A 716 10.97 -4.07 24.80
N ILE A 717 9.92 -3.88 24.00
CA ILE A 717 8.74 -3.09 24.32
C ILE A 717 7.60 -4.06 24.67
N GLU A 718 7.03 -3.94 25.86
CA GLU A 718 6.01 -4.87 26.35
C GLU A 718 4.58 -4.34 26.16
N CYS A 719 4.41 -3.04 25.96
CA CYS A 719 3.12 -2.37 25.87
C CYS A 719 3.20 -0.98 25.23
N GLY A 720 2.05 -0.42 24.84
CA GLY A 720 1.96 0.93 24.30
C GLY A 720 2.31 1.02 22.80
N GLN A 721 2.44 2.24 22.27
CA GLN A 721 2.80 2.43 20.85
C GLN A 721 4.31 2.58 20.69
N ALA A 722 4.85 1.99 19.62
CA ALA A 722 6.25 2.07 19.26
C ALA A 722 6.42 2.22 17.74
N GLY A 723 7.58 2.66 17.28
CA GLY A 723 7.93 2.58 15.86
C GLY A 723 8.52 1.22 15.53
N ASP A 724 8.27 0.66 14.35
CA ASP A 724 8.89 -0.60 13.91
C ASP A 724 10.32 -0.43 13.36
N GLY A 725 10.85 0.80 13.38
CA GLY A 725 12.13 1.19 12.77
C GLY A 725 12.04 1.46 11.27
N CYS A 726 10.89 1.23 10.64
CA CYS A 726 10.66 1.28 9.19
C CYS A 726 9.65 2.35 8.77
N GLY A 727 9.18 3.16 9.72
CA GLY A 727 8.24 4.26 9.50
C GLY A 727 6.80 3.93 9.86
N ASN A 728 6.49 2.72 10.34
CA ASN A 728 5.16 2.37 10.83
C ASN A 728 5.10 2.48 12.37
N VAL A 729 3.91 2.79 12.89
CA VAL A 729 3.61 2.72 14.32
C VAL A 729 3.00 1.34 14.61
N ILE A 730 3.62 0.58 15.51
CA ILE A 730 3.12 -0.69 16.03
C ILE A 730 2.45 -0.45 17.38
N THR A 731 1.33 -1.13 17.62
CA THR A 731 0.62 -1.13 18.92
C THR A 731 0.96 -2.42 19.63
N CYS A 732 1.65 -2.31 20.76
CA CYS A 732 2.02 -3.42 21.60
C CYS A 732 0.89 -3.81 22.55
N PRO A 733 0.81 -5.08 22.99
CA PRO A 733 -0.30 -5.58 23.79
C PRO A 733 -0.49 -4.80 25.09
N ASP A 734 -1.73 -4.77 25.58
CA ASP A 734 -2.01 -4.23 26.92
C ASP A 734 -1.41 -5.12 28.01
N CYS A 735 -1.00 -4.49 29.10
CA CYS A 735 -0.37 -5.18 30.21
C CYS A 735 -1.37 -6.08 30.97
N LYS A 736 -0.99 -7.34 31.19
CA LYS A 736 -1.81 -8.33 31.93
C LYS A 736 -1.72 -8.11 33.44
N GLY A 737 -2.77 -8.47 34.18
CA GLY A 737 -2.75 -8.47 35.65
C GLY A 737 -2.82 -7.09 36.31
N GLY A 738 -3.43 -6.09 35.64
CA GLY A 738 -3.63 -4.74 36.21
C GLY A 738 -2.39 -3.85 36.22
N MET A 739 -1.33 -4.22 35.51
CA MET A 739 -0.14 -3.38 35.33
C MET A 739 -0.43 -2.25 34.32
N THR A 740 0.27 -1.12 34.43
CA THR A 740 0.13 0.00 33.49
C THR A 740 1.34 0.07 32.58
N CYS A 741 1.13 0.47 31.32
CA CYS A 741 2.25 0.64 30.41
C CYS A 741 3.14 1.82 30.82
N GLY A 742 4.42 1.56 31.05
CA GLY A 742 5.35 2.52 31.68
C GLY A 742 5.33 2.48 33.22
N GLY A 743 4.55 1.59 33.83
CA GLY A 743 4.51 1.41 35.28
C GLY A 743 5.87 0.93 35.82
N GLY A 744 6.23 1.35 37.03
CA GLY A 744 7.54 1.05 37.63
C GLY A 744 8.71 1.91 37.14
N GLY A 745 8.43 2.98 36.38
CA GLY A 745 9.43 3.98 35.99
C GLY A 745 10.26 3.62 34.75
N VAL A 746 9.90 2.56 34.02
CA VAL A 746 10.55 2.16 32.78
C VAL A 746 9.56 2.32 31.62
N PRO A 747 9.75 3.27 30.70
CA PRO A 747 8.87 3.47 29.55
C PRO A 747 8.70 2.20 28.73
N SER A 748 7.51 2.01 28.14
CA SER A 748 7.23 0.90 27.21
C SER A 748 7.38 -0.51 27.84
N LYS A 749 7.41 -0.60 29.17
CA LYS A 749 7.41 -1.85 29.95
C LYS A 749 6.16 -1.98 30.79
N CYS A 750 5.69 -3.21 30.98
CA CYS A 750 4.62 -3.47 31.92
C CYS A 750 5.20 -3.52 33.33
N GLY A 751 4.79 -2.59 34.19
CA GLY A 751 5.28 -2.58 35.56
C GLY A 751 4.28 -2.05 36.56
N SER A 752 4.67 -2.20 37.82
CA SER A 752 3.89 -1.83 39.00
C SER A 752 4.45 -0.55 39.62
N PRO A 753 3.63 0.35 40.21
CA PRO A 753 2.20 0.16 40.46
C PRO A 753 1.26 0.64 39.33
N PRO A 754 0.01 0.14 39.31
CA PRO A 754 -1.06 0.73 38.50
C PRO A 754 -1.19 2.22 38.81
N CYS A 755 -1.33 3.03 37.76
CA CYS A 755 -1.72 4.42 37.94
C CYS A 755 -3.13 4.46 38.54
N THR A 756 -3.26 4.91 39.78
CA THR A 756 -4.57 5.05 40.43
C THR A 756 -5.10 6.44 40.09
N PRO A 757 -6.25 6.54 39.38
CA PRO A 757 -6.87 7.83 39.08
C PRO A 757 -7.01 8.65 40.37
N GLN A 758 -6.51 9.88 40.38
CA GLN A 758 -6.67 10.77 41.52
C GLN A 758 -8.17 10.97 41.80
N ALA A 759 -8.60 10.90 43.06
CA ALA A 759 -9.95 11.26 43.45
C ALA A 759 -10.02 12.78 43.72
N CYS A 760 -11.19 13.39 43.50
CA CYS A 760 -11.42 14.79 43.84
C CYS A 760 -11.10 15.02 45.32
N THR A 761 -10.19 15.95 45.60
CA THR A 761 -9.97 16.41 46.97
C THR A 761 -11.16 17.26 47.43
N PRO A 762 -11.43 17.37 48.75
CA PRO A 762 -12.44 18.29 49.26
C PRO A 762 -12.25 19.70 48.70
N ASN A 763 -13.34 20.36 48.29
CA ASN A 763 -13.39 21.63 47.54
C ASN A 763 -12.98 21.59 46.06
N GLN A 764 -12.65 20.46 45.43
CA GLN A 764 -12.48 20.42 43.96
C GLN A 764 -13.82 20.26 43.24
N CYS A 765 -13.93 20.83 42.04
CA CYS A 765 -15.16 20.87 41.26
C CYS A 765 -14.86 20.94 39.75
N GLY A 766 -15.77 20.40 38.92
CA GLY A 766 -15.62 20.38 37.46
C GLY A 766 -14.63 19.33 36.95
N LYS A 767 -14.38 19.33 35.62
CA LYS A 767 -13.51 18.33 34.99
C LYS A 767 -12.02 18.61 35.22
N ILE A 768 -11.31 17.65 35.80
CA ILE A 768 -9.87 17.67 36.05
C ILE A 768 -9.18 16.44 35.44
N ALA A 769 -7.86 16.47 35.27
CA ALA A 769 -7.10 15.30 34.82
C ALA A 769 -6.93 14.33 36.00
N ASP A 770 -7.05 13.02 35.73
CA ASP A 770 -6.94 11.98 36.77
C ASP A 770 -5.50 11.51 37.05
N GLY A 771 -4.52 12.07 36.33
CA GLY A 771 -3.10 11.71 36.45
C GLY A 771 -2.70 10.42 35.72
N CYS A 772 -3.65 9.74 35.07
CA CYS A 772 -3.48 8.44 34.41
C CYS A 772 -3.89 8.44 32.93
N GLY A 773 -4.10 9.63 32.36
CA GLY A 773 -4.52 9.82 30.97
C GLY A 773 -6.04 9.92 30.76
N GLY A 774 -6.84 9.87 31.83
CA GLY A 774 -8.28 10.08 31.83
C GLY A 774 -8.72 11.42 32.43
N SER A 775 -10.03 11.68 32.42
CA SER A 775 -10.63 12.88 33.04
C SER A 775 -11.56 12.51 34.19
N LEU A 776 -11.47 13.25 35.30
CA LEU A 776 -12.30 13.12 36.49
C LEU A 776 -13.34 14.26 36.54
N ASP A 777 -14.61 13.98 36.83
CA ASP A 777 -15.66 15.00 36.91
C ASP A 777 -16.05 15.27 38.38
N CYS A 778 -15.54 16.36 38.95
CA CYS A 778 -15.68 16.64 40.37
C CYS A 778 -17.03 17.27 40.73
N PRO A 779 -17.58 16.92 41.91
CA PRO A 779 -18.92 17.31 42.31
C PRO A 779 -19.12 18.83 42.39
N PRO A 780 -20.37 19.31 42.21
CA PRO A 780 -20.68 20.73 42.30
C PRO A 780 -20.46 21.26 43.73
N CYS A 781 -20.14 22.55 43.82
CA CYS A 781 -19.86 23.21 45.09
C CYS A 781 -21.09 23.31 46.01
N ALA A 782 -20.85 23.43 47.32
CA ALA A 782 -21.91 23.62 48.31
C ALA A 782 -22.73 24.90 48.03
N PRO A 783 -24.02 24.96 48.45
CA PRO A 783 -24.86 26.13 48.24
C PRO A 783 -24.20 27.43 48.72
N GLY A 784 -24.10 28.42 47.82
CA GLY A 784 -23.43 29.70 48.07
C GLY A 784 -21.94 29.74 47.65
N GLN A 785 -21.40 28.65 47.11
CA GLN A 785 -20.07 28.59 46.50
C GLN A 785 -20.17 28.32 45.00
N VAL A 786 -19.18 28.79 44.24
CA VAL A 786 -19.08 28.56 42.79
C VAL A 786 -17.75 27.89 42.45
N CYS A 787 -17.77 27.03 41.45
CA CYS A 787 -16.58 26.34 41.00
C CYS A 787 -15.61 27.31 40.33
N GLY A 788 -14.39 27.43 40.85
CA GLY A 788 -13.44 28.48 40.45
C GLY A 788 -13.31 29.62 41.49
N GLY A 789 -14.25 29.75 42.42
CA GLY A 789 -14.29 30.84 43.41
C GLY A 789 -13.17 30.80 44.45
N GLY A 790 -12.48 29.67 44.61
CA GLY A 790 -11.31 29.50 45.47
C GLY A 790 -9.99 29.32 44.69
N GLY A 791 -10.01 29.48 43.37
CA GLY A 791 -8.94 29.07 42.44
C GLY A 791 -9.47 28.11 41.37
N ALA A 792 -8.72 27.89 40.28
CA ALA A 792 -9.16 27.05 39.17
C ALA A 792 -9.56 25.64 39.66
N ASN A 793 -10.79 25.23 39.32
CA ASN A 793 -11.38 23.95 39.73
C ASN A 793 -11.49 23.77 41.26
N VAL A 794 -11.57 24.87 42.02
CA VAL A 794 -11.74 24.90 43.48
C VAL A 794 -12.95 25.75 43.89
N CYS A 795 -13.80 25.22 44.76
CA CYS A 795 -14.96 25.88 45.35
C CYS A 795 -14.56 27.02 46.28
N GLY A 796 -15.17 28.19 46.12
CA GLY A 796 -15.00 29.32 47.03
C GLY A 796 -16.20 30.25 47.07
N SER A 797 -16.28 31.08 48.11
CA SER A 797 -17.35 32.06 48.33
C SER A 797 -17.03 33.37 47.62
N GLY A 798 -17.71 33.63 46.51
CA GLY A 798 -17.61 34.87 45.75
C GLY A 798 -18.33 34.76 44.42
N THR A 799 -18.78 35.89 43.86
CA THR A 799 -19.21 35.95 42.47
C THR A 799 -17.97 35.79 41.59
N CYS A 800 -17.84 34.65 40.93
CA CYS A 800 -16.77 34.45 39.97
C CYS A 800 -16.96 35.44 38.83
N ASN A 801 -16.08 36.43 38.74
CA ASN A 801 -16.11 37.44 37.69
C ASN A 801 -15.30 36.85 36.53
N PRO A 802 -15.96 36.41 35.43
CA PRO A 802 -15.26 35.71 34.36
C PRO A 802 -14.10 36.55 33.86
N THR A 803 -12.90 35.98 33.82
CA THR A 803 -11.73 36.71 33.33
C THR A 803 -11.97 37.02 31.86
N SER A 804 -12.25 38.27 31.52
CA SER A 804 -12.47 38.69 30.14
C SER A 804 -11.19 38.46 29.33
N CYS A 805 -11.36 38.19 28.02
CA CYS A 805 -10.21 37.99 27.15
C CYS A 805 -9.24 39.18 27.26
N PRO A 806 -7.92 38.93 27.42
CA PRO A 806 -6.95 40.01 27.38
C PRO A 806 -7.06 40.75 26.05
N VAL A 807 -6.77 42.05 26.04
CA VAL A 807 -6.80 42.87 24.81
C VAL A 807 -5.97 42.16 23.74
N PRO A 808 -6.53 41.87 22.55
CA PRO A 808 -5.86 41.03 21.56
C PRO A 808 -4.51 41.65 21.14
N ALA A 809 -3.42 40.90 21.35
CA ALA A 809 -2.06 41.24 20.94
C ALA A 809 -1.32 39.97 20.48
N ALA A 810 -0.20 40.13 19.79
CA ALA A 810 0.64 38.99 19.41
C ALA A 810 1.11 38.23 20.66
N GLY A 811 0.90 36.91 20.69
CA GLY A 811 1.19 36.05 21.84
C GLY A 811 0.07 35.95 22.89
N SER A 812 -1.03 36.71 22.76
CA SER A 812 -2.20 36.59 23.64
C SER A 812 -2.85 35.22 23.52
N ALA A 813 -3.43 34.72 24.63
CA ALA A 813 -4.19 33.49 24.62
C ALA A 813 -5.44 33.63 23.73
N CYS A 814 -5.74 32.60 22.95
CA CYS A 814 -6.84 32.60 21.99
C CYS A 814 -7.52 31.24 21.92
N GLY A 815 -8.71 31.19 21.31
CA GLY A 815 -9.55 30.00 21.33
C GLY A 815 -10.24 29.83 22.69
N PRO A 816 -10.67 28.62 23.07
CA PRO A 816 -11.31 28.36 24.35
C PRO A 816 -10.30 28.55 25.50
N VAL A 817 -10.38 29.68 26.17
CA VAL A 817 -9.58 30.00 27.37
C VAL A 817 -10.48 29.84 28.59
N ALA A 818 -10.04 29.07 29.58
CA ALA A 818 -10.78 28.93 30.83
C ALA A 818 -11.05 30.31 31.46
N ASN A 819 -12.32 30.62 31.68
CA ASN A 819 -12.74 31.93 32.21
C ASN A 819 -12.53 32.07 33.73
N GLY A 820 -11.92 31.06 34.36
CA GLY A 820 -11.71 30.98 35.81
C GLY A 820 -12.94 30.56 36.61
N CYS A 821 -14.09 30.31 35.97
CA CYS A 821 -15.39 30.05 36.60
C CYS A 821 -16.05 28.75 36.12
N GLY A 822 -15.27 27.79 35.62
CA GLY A 822 -15.78 26.53 35.06
C GLY A 822 -16.39 26.64 33.66
N GLY A 823 -16.26 27.79 32.98
CA GLY A 823 -16.64 27.99 31.57
C GLY A 823 -15.44 28.35 30.69
N LEU A 824 -15.65 28.39 29.38
CA LEU A 824 -14.65 28.80 28.39
C LEU A 824 -15.05 30.15 27.78
N ASN A 825 -14.12 31.10 27.73
CA ASN A 825 -14.23 32.30 26.91
C ASN A 825 -13.55 32.01 25.56
N THR A 826 -14.24 32.26 24.45
CA THR A 826 -13.65 32.12 23.11
C THR A 826 -12.92 33.40 22.73
N CYS A 827 -11.61 33.45 22.99
CA CYS A 827 -10.81 34.64 22.77
C CYS A 827 -10.33 34.76 21.32
N ALA A 828 -10.65 35.89 20.69
CA ALA A 828 -10.28 36.19 19.31
C ALA A 828 -8.90 36.86 19.23
N CYS A 829 -8.18 36.60 18.14
CA CYS A 829 -6.92 37.27 17.83
C CYS A 829 -7.14 38.59 17.08
N PRO A 830 -6.14 39.49 17.06
CA PRO A 830 -6.17 40.68 16.20
C PRO A 830 -6.40 40.29 14.74
N GLN A 831 -7.03 41.20 13.98
CA GLN A 831 -7.31 40.98 12.57
C GLN A 831 -6.01 40.63 11.81
N GLY A 832 -5.95 39.42 11.23
CA GLY A 832 -4.78 38.91 10.50
C GLY A 832 -3.86 37.95 11.27
N MET A 833 -4.14 37.61 12.53
CA MET A 833 -3.39 36.58 13.28
C MET A 833 -4.26 35.36 13.60
N PRO A 834 -3.89 34.13 13.20
CA PRO A 834 -4.61 32.93 13.61
C PRO A 834 -4.26 32.53 15.05
N CYS A 835 -5.16 31.75 15.65
CA CYS A 835 -4.92 31.11 16.92
C CYS A 835 -4.18 29.79 16.73
N VAL A 836 -2.94 29.68 17.21
CA VAL A 836 -2.11 28.47 17.07
C VAL A 836 -1.69 28.00 18.47
N ASN A 837 -2.01 26.75 18.83
CA ASN A 837 -1.74 26.19 20.16
C ASN A 837 -2.20 27.09 21.33
N GLY A 838 -3.40 27.68 21.19
CA GLY A 838 -3.98 28.55 22.20
C GLY A 838 -3.31 29.92 22.34
N LYS A 839 -2.47 30.34 21.37
CA LYS A 839 -1.85 31.69 21.32
C LYS A 839 -1.94 32.35 19.94
N CYS A 840 -2.14 33.66 19.90
CA CYS A 840 -2.18 34.44 18.66
C CYS A 840 -0.78 34.57 18.06
N GLY A 841 -0.55 34.05 16.84
CA GLY A 841 0.79 34.10 16.24
C GLY A 841 0.83 33.80 14.75
N THR A 842 1.92 34.24 14.12
CA THR A 842 2.25 34.06 12.70
C THR A 842 3.31 32.96 12.51
N PRO A 843 3.37 32.27 11.35
CA PRO A 843 2.69 32.58 10.08
C PRO A 843 1.30 31.93 9.94
N PRO A 844 0.47 32.38 8.97
CA PRO A 844 -0.86 31.82 8.72
C PRO A 844 -0.76 30.31 8.48
N CYS A 845 -1.46 29.55 9.33
CA CYS A 845 -1.64 28.13 9.09
C CYS A 845 -2.66 27.99 7.96
N THR A 846 -2.21 27.52 6.80
CA THR A 846 -3.11 27.12 5.70
C THR A 846 -3.57 25.70 5.97
N PRO A 847 -4.88 25.46 6.20
CA PRO A 847 -5.43 24.11 6.38
C PRO A 847 -4.98 23.21 5.23
N ARG A 848 -4.32 22.10 5.56
CA ARG A 848 -3.94 21.09 4.56
C ARG A 848 -5.20 20.57 3.88
N THR A 849 -5.21 20.57 2.54
CA THR A 849 -6.18 19.76 1.78
C THR A 849 -5.90 18.27 1.98
N CYS A 850 -6.85 17.40 1.66
CA CYS A 850 -6.63 15.95 1.65
C CYS A 850 -5.37 15.54 0.87
N GLU A 851 -5.14 16.17 -0.27
CA GLU A 851 -3.98 15.95 -1.12
C GLU A 851 -2.67 16.39 -0.46
N GLN A 852 -2.65 17.57 0.19
CA GLN A 852 -1.51 18.04 0.98
C GLN A 852 -1.29 17.19 2.25
N ALA A 853 -2.35 16.50 2.69
CA ALA A 853 -2.32 15.63 3.84
C ALA A 853 -1.84 14.21 3.57
N GLY A 854 -1.63 13.84 2.30
CA GLY A 854 -1.40 12.47 1.89
C GLY A 854 -2.61 11.56 2.13
N ALA A 855 -3.79 12.15 2.29
CA ALA A 855 -5.03 11.47 2.62
C ALA A 855 -5.94 11.38 1.40
N GLN A 856 -6.43 10.17 1.12
CA GLN A 856 -7.38 9.88 0.05
C GLN A 856 -8.81 9.71 0.59
N CYS A 857 -8.96 9.36 1.87
CA CYS A 857 -10.26 9.28 2.54
C CYS A 857 -10.13 9.49 4.07
N GLY A 858 -11.26 9.72 4.75
CA GLY A 858 -11.34 9.89 6.20
C GLY A 858 -11.07 11.29 6.74
N ASP A 859 -11.13 11.44 8.05
CA ASP A 859 -10.93 12.70 8.76
C ASP A 859 -9.46 12.90 9.10
N VAL A 860 -8.88 14.00 8.62
CA VAL A 860 -7.46 14.29 8.83
C VAL A 860 -7.28 15.67 9.42
N ALA A 861 -6.42 15.77 10.44
CA ALA A 861 -6.07 17.07 11.02
C ALA A 861 -5.48 17.99 9.93
N ASP A 862 -6.02 19.19 9.83
CA ASP A 862 -5.61 20.16 8.80
C ASP A 862 -4.28 20.88 9.13
N GLY A 863 -3.70 20.58 10.30
CA GLY A 863 -2.48 21.20 10.82
C GLY A 863 -2.69 22.56 11.50
N CYS A 864 -3.94 23.05 11.54
CA CYS A 864 -4.35 24.37 12.01
C CYS A 864 -5.39 24.33 13.14
N GLY A 865 -5.64 23.14 13.70
CA GLY A 865 -6.61 22.91 14.77
C GLY A 865 -8.02 22.55 14.28
N GLY A 866 -8.21 22.38 12.97
CA GLY A 866 -9.43 21.86 12.34
C GLY A 866 -9.27 20.43 11.81
N ILE A 867 -10.37 19.86 11.34
CA ILE A 867 -10.42 18.56 10.66
C ILE A 867 -10.81 18.80 9.20
N VAL A 868 -10.05 18.24 8.27
CA VAL A 868 -10.40 18.17 6.85
C VAL A 868 -11.08 16.83 6.59
N HIS A 869 -12.28 16.88 6.04
CA HIS A 869 -13.10 15.70 5.73
C HIS A 869 -12.81 15.24 4.30
N CYS A 870 -12.03 14.17 4.15
CA CYS A 870 -11.68 13.62 2.85
C CYS A 870 -12.79 12.72 2.31
N PRO A 871 -12.99 12.70 0.97
CA PRO A 871 -14.06 11.93 0.36
C PRO A 871 -13.98 10.45 0.75
N PRO A 872 -15.10 9.73 0.85
CA PRO A 872 -15.08 8.31 1.17
C PRO A 872 -14.36 7.53 0.06
N CYS A 873 -13.67 6.45 0.43
CA CYS A 873 -13.01 5.58 -0.52
C CYS A 873 -14.06 4.86 -1.39
N LEU A 874 -13.72 4.55 -2.65
CA LEU A 874 -14.60 3.76 -3.51
C LEU A 874 -14.56 2.30 -3.05
N ALA A 875 -15.72 1.72 -2.73
CA ALA A 875 -15.83 0.32 -2.31
C ALA A 875 -15.15 -0.62 -3.34
N PRO A 876 -14.46 -1.69 -2.92
CA PRO A 876 -14.38 -2.24 -1.56
C PRO A 876 -13.29 -1.60 -0.68
N GLN A 877 -12.61 -0.54 -1.14
CA GLN A 877 -11.57 0.11 -0.35
C GLN A 877 -12.19 0.69 0.91
N THR A 878 -11.56 0.43 2.05
CA THR A 878 -11.88 1.06 3.31
C THR A 878 -10.81 2.08 3.65
N CYS A 879 -11.18 3.10 4.41
CA CYS A 879 -10.23 4.12 4.82
C CYS A 879 -9.18 3.51 5.73
N GLY A 880 -7.94 3.40 5.27
CA GLY A 880 -6.87 2.72 6.00
C GLY A 880 -6.68 1.23 5.69
N GLY A 881 -7.52 0.61 4.85
CA GLY A 881 -7.55 -0.86 4.69
C GLY A 881 -6.33 -1.47 3.98
N GLY A 882 -5.42 -0.66 3.43
CA GLY A 882 -4.16 -1.11 2.82
C GLY A 882 -2.96 -1.07 3.76
N GLY A 883 -3.19 -0.90 5.07
CA GLY A 883 -2.14 -0.76 6.07
C GLY A 883 -1.55 0.65 6.19
N THR A 884 -2.09 1.63 5.44
CA THR A 884 -1.70 3.05 5.51
C THR A 884 -2.93 3.88 5.88
N ALA A 885 -2.90 4.53 7.05
CA ALA A 885 -4.04 5.33 7.55
C ALA A 885 -4.42 6.46 6.57
N ASN A 886 -5.73 6.74 6.47
CA ASN A 886 -6.30 7.79 5.63
C ASN A 886 -6.05 7.65 4.12
N VAL A 887 -5.58 6.48 3.68
CA VAL A 887 -5.40 6.09 2.28
C VAL A 887 -6.44 5.03 1.95
N CYS A 888 -7.05 5.14 0.77
CA CYS A 888 -7.98 4.13 0.30
C CYS A 888 -7.21 2.82 0.09
N GLY A 889 -7.54 1.77 0.81
CA GLY A 889 -6.93 0.45 0.63
C GLY A 889 -7.78 -0.64 1.25
N GLY A 890 -7.43 -1.90 1.04
CA GLY A 890 -8.23 -3.04 1.51
C GLY A 890 -8.75 -3.84 0.34
N GLY A 891 -8.36 -5.12 0.32
CA GLY A 891 -8.53 -6.06 -0.77
C GLY A 891 -7.33 -7.00 -0.90
N SER A 892 -6.78 -7.47 0.22
CA SER A 892 -5.88 -8.62 0.27
C SER A 892 -6.53 -9.66 1.17
N ASP A 893 -7.32 -10.55 0.59
CA ASP A 893 -7.68 -11.80 1.24
C ASP A 893 -6.39 -12.60 1.40
N VAL A 894 -5.90 -12.63 2.64
CA VAL A 894 -5.08 -13.76 3.12
C VAL A 894 -6.02 -14.96 3.14
N LYS A 895 -5.57 -16.05 2.52
CA LYS A 895 -6.26 -17.35 2.42
C LYS A 895 -7.11 -17.74 3.62
#